data_AF-A0A7L5HZ14-F1
#
_entry.id   AF-A0A7L5HZ14-F1
#
_cell.length_a   1.000
_cell.length_b   1.000
_cell.length_c   1.000
_cell.angle_alpha   90.00
_cell.angle_beta   90.00
_cell.angle_gamma   90.00
#
_symmetry.space_group_name_H-M   'P 1'
#
loop_
_entity.id
_entity.type
_entity.pdbx_description
1 polymer ?
#
loop_
_entity_poly.entity_id
_entity_poly.type
_entity_poly.pdbx_seq_one_letter_code
_entity_poly.pdbx_strand_id
1 'polypeptide(L)'
;MLIFSPLGGELNNFNLISSCKKLSKQILLSNIVASLLFSSTFALPSGGKFTHNTSGNIITNGNNMHINGNGTNSVIQWGGGFSIGKGESVNFNGNNKNYLNIAHGTSKSTIDGLLNANGNNVFLINPNGVIITKNGTINANRFVASTSSMDNAAMQRFANMSNFNDGLTFSPVFKPNKLGNVINMGNINANKVLLIGNKVLLQSSFNTKSKTFNQITALDKDKKANIHLVGNEIHADIATLKDINKLYITAKDKGSLYLNATGYYYNPSSFSNFDYESKAYNGINHNNTNFSNAKYVGIGSDIDWWHFVKGWNENKTGFRDTASEYRLTNDIDFKGNKGQGVEGKDWQNYANYCIDGLGCTSMMVEFYYNKTFDGQGYTLKNINIDTTSLDNKPLYVGIFGYIRGVTIKNINVDYMGGGIKANYGFISGFAGNASGTFSNISLNNIGNISSYDNAGGFASYIDNGTFSNISLNNIGNISGNGFANIARGTFSNISLNHIGNISGINVGGFAGDAIGTFSNISLNNIGNISGSSSGIYSYAGGFAGGAYGTFSNISLNHIGSISSSNSSNSSNSDSYAGGFAGYASGTFSNISLNNIGNISSSNSSNSSHSDSYAGGFAGEINHSNYNHSTFKNIYIFFNPNMSISASGGNQNYAGKFFGGYKDNYNPTFDNVHIYHHANDLTNATADKNYWNDFNTNDYVSNKINIHTYNDNDKNQAYNQFKQQDNTIARPIVQLPNITPPSNPSNPPDLTDTNVKLDENDLHQDIINEIINDITNNHYELSIANLLNMLKDKTNYTNMNEEQKTNFIAKYFLKGDTTKALEVVQSLDFLLAYENNGLSTASNDKFEANGLSVKNTLIANTKKTIKNKNDLFDFLSDDLKNLVVNYNQNITDLKTAQEQLKIAIAKYNDYVKKVNENPSIKNDATLNALKAEVDRLDNLSKELFASINNNQELLQTYQDKTSTDSNNHFKIIGKFDNVALLTPNLDEIVVDGNENEDYKKVSRQVANAQKQTPTFEYEEDEKEEVEEASMKQRSRTCIVSDNYKTMNPCVVGGM
;
A
#
# COMPACT_ATOMS: atom_id res chain seq x y z
N MET A 1 -56.02 -5.69 -22.38
CA MET A 1 -55.96 -5.76 -23.86
C MET A 1 -54.74 -6.60 -24.21
N LEU A 2 -54.83 -7.86 -24.63
CA LEU A 2 -55.96 -8.81 -24.72
C LEU A 2 -55.54 -10.10 -23.98
N ILE A 3 -56.37 -10.71 -23.12
CA ILE A 3 -57.32 -11.80 -23.43
C ILE A 3 -56.72 -12.90 -24.32
N PHE A 4 -56.46 -14.09 -23.75
CA PHE A 4 -57.11 -15.34 -24.19
C PHE A 4 -56.92 -16.52 -23.22
N SER A 5 -57.99 -17.31 -23.07
CA SER A 5 -58.06 -18.71 -22.64
C SER A 5 -59.30 -19.29 -23.35
N PRO A 6 -59.33 -20.59 -23.72
CA PRO A 6 -59.90 -21.56 -22.77
C PRO A 6 -59.38 -23.02 -22.88
N LEU A 7 -59.62 -23.73 -21.77
CA LEU A 7 -59.98 -25.16 -21.58
C LEU A 7 -59.92 -26.17 -22.74
N GLY A 8 -59.39 -27.37 -22.43
CA GLY A 8 -59.61 -28.63 -23.15
C GLY A 8 -58.34 -29.50 -23.26
N GLY A 9 -58.27 -30.76 -22.82
CA GLY A 9 -59.21 -31.52 -21.98
C GLY A 9 -59.39 -32.98 -22.41
N GLU A 10 -58.38 -33.84 -22.22
CA GLU A 10 -58.54 -35.29 -22.42
C GLU A 10 -57.58 -36.08 -21.49
N LEU A 11 -58.05 -37.21 -20.93
CA LEU A 11 -57.23 -38.13 -20.13
C LEU A 11 -56.69 -39.25 -21.03
N ASN A 12 -55.51 -39.80 -20.71
CA ASN A 12 -55.36 -41.25 -20.53
C ASN A 12 -53.97 -41.66 -19.99
N ASN A 13 -53.92 -42.85 -19.38
CA ASN A 13 -52.74 -43.57 -18.88
C ASN A 13 -51.82 -42.84 -17.89
N PHE A 14 -52.13 -43.03 -16.61
CA PHE A 14 -51.14 -42.97 -15.53
C PHE A 14 -49.96 -43.89 -15.82
N ASN A 15 -48.77 -43.31 -16.02
CA ASN A 15 -47.51 -44.04 -16.02
C ASN A 15 -46.72 -43.68 -14.75
N LEU A 16 -47.22 -44.16 -13.61
CA LEU A 16 -46.46 -44.20 -12.36
C LEU A 16 -45.11 -44.91 -12.61
N ILE A 17 -44.07 -44.55 -11.84
CA ILE A 17 -42.66 -45.01 -11.97
C ILE A 17 -41.79 -44.14 -12.94
N SER A 18 -42.31 -43.07 -13.57
CA SER A 18 -41.50 -42.23 -14.50
C SER A 18 -40.95 -40.87 -13.96
N SER A 19 -41.17 -40.49 -12.70
CA SER A 19 -40.68 -39.19 -12.14
C SER A 19 -39.49 -39.31 -11.18
N CYS A 20 -39.00 -40.53 -10.89
CA CYS A 20 -37.86 -40.74 -10.01
C CYS A 20 -36.55 -40.28 -10.70
N LYS A 21 -36.25 -38.98 -10.60
CA LYS A 21 -34.91 -38.42 -10.89
C LYS A 21 -33.88 -39.30 -10.18
N LYS A 22 -32.80 -39.68 -10.87
CA LYS A 22 -31.78 -40.59 -10.33
C LYS A 22 -31.08 -40.02 -9.09
N LEU A 23 -31.64 -40.29 -7.91
CA LEU A 23 -30.97 -40.23 -6.63
C LEU A 23 -29.84 -41.27 -6.64
N SER A 24 -28.66 -40.83 -7.08
CA SER A 24 -27.43 -41.61 -7.13
C SER A 24 -26.95 -42.02 -5.73
N LYS A 25 -26.22 -43.14 -5.63
CA LYS A 25 -25.82 -43.87 -4.40
C LYS A 25 -24.92 -43.13 -3.38
N GLN A 26 -24.96 -41.80 -3.32
CA GLN A 26 -24.25 -40.98 -2.33
C GLN A 26 -25.14 -39.76 -2.02
N ILE A 27 -26.04 -39.91 -1.05
CA ILE A 27 -26.85 -38.80 -0.53
C ILE A 27 -26.39 -38.51 0.89
N LEU A 28 -25.48 -37.55 0.95
CA LEU A 28 -25.51 -36.59 2.03
C LEU A 28 -25.89 -35.26 1.34
N LEU A 29 -27.09 -34.76 1.56
CA LEU A 29 -27.38 -33.31 1.57
C LEU A 29 -27.53 -32.41 0.27
N SER A 30 -26.58 -32.25 -0.68
CA SER A 30 -26.24 -31.42 -1.98
C SER A 30 -26.12 -29.87 -2.51
N ASN A 31 -25.85 -28.68 -1.84
CA ASN A 31 -26.33 -27.28 -2.23
C ASN A 31 -25.43 -26.11 -2.71
N ILE A 32 -26.06 -25.26 -3.54
CA ILE A 32 -25.74 -23.83 -3.79
C ILE A 32 -27.02 -22.93 -3.84
N VAL A 33 -27.03 -21.79 -3.13
CA VAL A 33 -27.52 -20.48 -3.65
C VAL A 33 -26.57 -19.38 -3.15
N ALA A 34 -25.41 -19.25 -3.83
CA ALA A 34 -24.29 -18.43 -3.37
C ALA A 34 -24.27 -16.99 -3.93
N SER A 35 -25.38 -16.50 -4.50
CA SER A 35 -25.43 -15.22 -5.21
C SER A 35 -25.78 -13.98 -4.36
N LEU A 36 -26.22 -14.15 -3.11
CA LEU A 36 -26.62 -13.04 -2.22
C LEU A 36 -26.16 -13.19 -0.75
N LEU A 37 -25.46 -14.27 -0.39
CA LEU A 37 -25.04 -14.61 0.97
C LEU A 37 -23.64 -15.26 0.92
N PHE A 38 -22.53 -14.55 1.14
CA PHE A 38 -22.37 -13.16 1.54
C PHE A 38 -21.58 -12.37 0.49
N SER A 39 -22.24 -11.45 -0.21
CA SER A 39 -21.59 -10.19 -0.56
C SER A 39 -21.82 -9.21 0.61
N SER A 40 -21.18 -9.47 1.75
CA SER A 40 -21.14 -8.47 2.80
C SER A 40 -20.43 -7.25 2.25
N THR A 41 -21.10 -6.10 2.23
CA THR A 41 -20.47 -4.79 1.94
C THR A 41 -19.53 -4.33 3.06
N PHE A 42 -19.26 -5.24 4.00
CA PHE A 42 -18.39 -5.12 5.16
C PHE A 42 -17.30 -6.19 5.05
N ALA A 43 -16.05 -5.83 5.35
CA ALA A 43 -14.86 -6.64 5.15
C ALA A 43 -14.32 -7.26 6.46
N LEU A 44 -15.24 -7.79 7.27
CA LEU A 44 -14.96 -8.54 8.50
C LEU A 44 -14.37 -9.94 8.20
N PRO A 45 -13.79 -10.64 9.20
CA PRO A 45 -13.43 -12.05 9.06
C PRO A 45 -14.68 -12.89 8.78
N SER A 46 -14.55 -14.02 8.08
CA SER A 46 -15.70 -14.88 7.77
C SER A 46 -15.37 -16.37 7.77
N GLY A 47 -16.40 -17.19 8.01
CA GLY A 47 -16.25 -18.64 8.19
C GLY A 47 -15.29 -19.00 9.33
N GLY A 48 -15.51 -18.41 10.51
CA GLY A 48 -14.75 -18.74 11.71
C GLY A 48 -15.27 -20.02 12.36
N LYS A 49 -14.35 -20.91 12.76
CA LYS A 49 -14.68 -22.13 13.51
C LYS A 49 -13.63 -22.42 14.60
N PHE A 50 -14.09 -22.77 15.80
CA PHE A 50 -13.21 -23.30 16.85
C PHE A 50 -12.82 -24.77 16.57
N THR A 51 -11.57 -25.13 16.90
CA THR A 51 -10.96 -26.45 16.59
C THR A 51 -10.07 -26.93 17.74
N HIS A 52 -9.43 -28.10 17.61
CA HIS A 52 -8.44 -28.62 18.57
C HIS A 52 -8.99 -28.84 19.99
N ASN A 53 -10.29 -29.20 20.09
CA ASN A 53 -11.05 -29.29 21.35
C ASN A 53 -11.23 -27.96 22.10
N THR A 54 -11.05 -26.81 21.44
CA THR A 54 -11.47 -25.50 21.96
C THR A 54 -12.89 -25.16 21.49
N SER A 55 -13.64 -24.34 22.24
CA SER A 55 -15.02 -23.96 21.89
C SER A 55 -15.33 -22.50 22.24
N GLY A 56 -16.34 -21.95 21.57
CA GLY A 56 -16.78 -20.57 21.72
C GLY A 56 -17.70 -20.11 20.59
N ASN A 57 -18.18 -18.87 20.69
CA ASN A 57 -19.21 -18.31 19.83
C ASN A 57 -18.72 -17.06 19.08
N ILE A 58 -19.16 -16.90 17.82
CA ILE A 58 -18.80 -15.81 16.89
C ILE A 58 -20.06 -15.05 16.47
N ILE A 59 -20.33 -13.93 17.14
CA ILE A 59 -21.56 -13.14 16.96
C ILE A 59 -21.24 -11.93 16.09
N THR A 60 -21.89 -11.80 14.92
CA THR A 60 -21.70 -10.67 14.00
C THR A 60 -22.95 -9.81 13.94
N ASN A 61 -22.83 -8.55 14.38
CA ASN A 61 -23.90 -7.56 14.50
C ASN A 61 -23.55 -6.33 13.65
N GLY A 62 -23.89 -6.38 12.36
CA GLY A 62 -23.51 -5.35 11.38
C GLY A 62 -21.99 -5.23 11.27
N ASN A 63 -21.46 -4.00 11.41
CA ASN A 63 -20.03 -3.69 11.38
C ASN A 63 -19.20 -4.28 12.56
N ASN A 64 -19.82 -4.95 13.53
CA ASN A 64 -19.13 -5.41 14.75
C ASN A 64 -19.22 -6.93 14.91
N MET A 65 -18.07 -7.58 15.00
CA MET A 65 -17.93 -8.98 15.39
C MET A 65 -17.50 -9.09 16.86
N HIS A 66 -18.06 -10.07 17.56
CA HIS A 66 -17.68 -10.45 18.92
C HIS A 66 -17.32 -11.94 18.97
N ILE A 67 -16.11 -12.23 19.44
CA ILE A 67 -15.55 -13.58 19.57
C ILE A 67 -15.43 -13.90 21.06
N ASN A 68 -16.05 -15.00 21.49
CA ASN A 68 -16.14 -15.39 22.89
C ASN A 68 -15.57 -16.82 23.06
N GLY A 69 -14.33 -16.94 23.52
CA GLY A 69 -13.72 -18.25 23.82
C GLY A 69 -14.11 -18.76 25.21
N ASN A 70 -14.64 -19.98 25.29
CA ASN A 70 -15.07 -20.58 26.55
C ASN A 70 -13.86 -20.91 27.45
N GLY A 71 -12.90 -21.68 26.92
CA GLY A 71 -11.64 -22.00 27.59
C GLY A 71 -10.66 -20.83 27.68
N THR A 72 -9.52 -21.02 28.35
CA THR A 72 -8.45 -20.00 28.43
C THR A 72 -7.79 -19.76 27.08
N ASN A 73 -7.65 -20.82 26.27
CA ASN A 73 -7.11 -20.79 24.92
C ASN A 73 -8.22 -21.08 23.89
N SER A 74 -8.04 -20.60 22.67
CA SER A 74 -8.96 -20.81 21.56
C SER A 74 -8.20 -20.87 20.25
N VAL A 75 -8.44 -21.90 19.43
CA VAL A 75 -7.83 -22.07 18.10
C VAL A 75 -8.93 -21.96 17.05
N ILE A 76 -8.96 -20.82 16.36
CA ILE A 76 -10.01 -20.44 15.43
C ILE A 76 -9.46 -20.46 13.99
N GLN A 77 -10.07 -21.30 13.16
CA GLN A 77 -9.81 -21.39 11.73
C GLN A 77 -10.75 -20.44 11.00
N TRP A 78 -10.25 -19.63 10.07
CA TRP A 78 -11.03 -18.65 9.30
C TRP A 78 -11.00 -18.99 7.81
N GLY A 79 -12.04 -19.67 7.34
CA GLY A 79 -12.14 -20.13 5.95
C GLY A 79 -12.18 -18.97 4.96
N GLY A 80 -12.90 -17.91 5.33
CA GLY A 80 -12.98 -16.64 4.60
C GLY A 80 -11.76 -15.73 4.74
N GLY A 81 -10.73 -16.17 5.47
CA GLY A 81 -9.62 -15.34 5.87
C GLY A 81 -10.01 -14.34 6.98
N PHE A 82 -9.05 -13.50 7.35
CA PHE A 82 -9.19 -12.55 8.46
C PHE A 82 -8.75 -11.16 8.04
N SER A 83 -9.72 -10.27 7.79
CA SER A 83 -9.53 -8.85 7.52
C SER A 83 -10.54 -8.05 8.36
N ILE A 84 -10.35 -6.75 8.50
CA ILE A 84 -11.30 -5.85 9.18
C ILE A 84 -11.38 -4.56 8.38
N GLY A 85 -12.56 -4.25 7.82
CA GLY A 85 -12.78 -3.08 6.98
C GLY A 85 -12.83 -1.76 7.75
N LYS A 86 -12.80 -0.66 7.01
CA LYS A 86 -12.82 0.68 7.59
C LYS A 86 -14.14 0.97 8.30
N GLY A 87 -14.09 1.25 9.60
CA GLY A 87 -15.29 1.48 10.41
C GLY A 87 -15.99 0.19 10.85
N GLU A 88 -15.27 -0.94 10.82
CA GLU A 88 -15.67 -2.21 11.41
C GLU A 88 -14.81 -2.52 12.64
N SER A 89 -15.30 -3.42 13.50
CA SER A 89 -14.54 -3.91 14.65
C SER A 89 -14.66 -5.41 14.88
N VAL A 90 -13.56 -6.03 15.34
CA VAL A 90 -13.54 -7.41 15.86
C VAL A 90 -13.14 -7.34 17.33
N ASN A 91 -14.02 -7.84 18.19
CA ASN A 91 -13.90 -7.75 19.65
C ASN A 91 -13.66 -9.14 20.23
N PHE A 92 -12.44 -9.39 20.70
CA PHE A 92 -12.08 -10.61 21.42
C PHE A 92 -12.44 -10.42 22.90
N ASN A 93 -13.60 -10.96 23.28
CA ASN A 93 -14.22 -10.77 24.59
C ASN A 93 -13.55 -11.62 25.70
N GLY A 94 -13.93 -11.35 26.95
CA GLY A 94 -13.30 -11.92 28.14
C GLY A 94 -12.04 -11.16 28.55
N ASN A 95 -11.33 -11.68 29.56
CA ASN A 95 -10.05 -11.15 30.04
C ASN A 95 -9.09 -12.33 30.29
N ASN A 96 -7.78 -12.11 30.16
CA ASN A 96 -6.74 -13.14 30.27
C ASN A 96 -6.98 -14.37 29.36
N LYS A 97 -7.44 -14.15 28.12
CA LYS A 97 -7.67 -15.18 27.09
C LYS A 97 -6.56 -15.21 26.03
N ASN A 98 -6.34 -16.38 25.42
CA ASN A 98 -5.38 -16.62 24.34
C ASN A 98 -6.12 -17.02 23.04
N TYR A 99 -6.15 -16.14 22.03
CA TYR A 99 -6.85 -16.37 20.76
C TYR A 99 -5.88 -16.54 19.59
N LEU A 100 -5.75 -17.79 19.09
CA LEU A 100 -5.00 -18.12 17.88
C LEU A 100 -5.95 -18.14 16.68
N ASN A 101 -5.70 -17.26 15.71
CA ASN A 101 -6.50 -17.10 14.50
C ASN A 101 -5.65 -17.52 13.29
N ILE A 102 -6.09 -18.56 12.57
CA ILE A 102 -5.48 -19.03 11.33
C ILE A 102 -6.33 -18.56 10.16
N ALA A 103 -5.79 -17.70 9.30
CA ALA A 103 -6.48 -17.20 8.12
C ALA A 103 -6.13 -18.05 6.89
N HIS A 104 -7.16 -18.62 6.25
CA HIS A 104 -7.03 -19.49 5.09
C HIS A 104 -7.18 -18.72 3.76
N GLY A 105 -7.04 -19.43 2.64
CA GLY A 105 -7.19 -18.91 1.27
C GLY A 105 -5.92 -18.22 0.74
N THR A 106 -6.07 -17.51 -0.38
CA THR A 106 -4.95 -16.85 -1.11
C THR A 106 -4.86 -15.34 -0.85
N SER A 107 -5.55 -14.84 0.18
CA SER A 107 -5.74 -13.42 0.44
C SER A 107 -4.95 -12.96 1.67
N LYS A 108 -4.26 -11.82 1.58
CA LYS A 108 -3.55 -11.20 2.70
C LYS A 108 -4.52 -10.58 3.71
N SER A 109 -4.23 -10.74 5.00
CA SER A 109 -5.02 -10.16 6.08
C SER A 109 -4.83 -8.64 6.10
N THR A 110 -5.91 -7.88 5.96
CA THR A 110 -5.88 -6.41 5.93
C THR A 110 -6.71 -5.84 7.06
N ILE A 111 -6.08 -5.11 7.97
CA ILE A 111 -6.71 -4.48 9.13
C ILE A 111 -6.78 -2.97 8.90
N ASP A 112 -7.93 -2.50 8.40
CA ASP A 112 -8.27 -1.09 8.17
C ASP A 112 -9.27 -0.54 9.21
N GLY A 113 -9.86 -1.43 10.01
CA GLY A 113 -10.71 -1.11 11.18
C GLY A 113 -10.03 -1.42 12.53
N LEU A 114 -10.86 -1.77 13.51
CA LEU A 114 -10.46 -1.97 14.90
C LEU A 114 -10.37 -3.45 15.28
N LEU A 115 -9.20 -3.93 15.72
CA LEU A 115 -9.05 -5.18 16.45
C LEU A 115 -8.96 -4.84 17.95
N ASN A 116 -9.97 -5.24 18.72
CA ASN A 116 -10.11 -4.91 20.13
C ASN A 116 -10.03 -6.17 21.01
N ALA A 117 -8.97 -6.31 21.79
CA ALA A 117 -8.67 -7.50 22.58
C ALA A 117 -8.04 -7.12 23.95
N ASN A 118 -8.58 -6.08 24.59
CA ASN A 118 -8.08 -5.55 25.87
C ASN A 118 -7.95 -6.67 26.93
N GLY A 119 -6.76 -6.81 27.51
CA GLY A 119 -6.46 -7.89 28.48
C GLY A 119 -6.20 -9.28 27.88
N ASN A 120 -6.40 -9.46 26.57
CA ASN A 120 -6.26 -10.74 25.87
C ASN A 120 -5.03 -10.78 24.94
N ASN A 121 -4.55 -11.97 24.65
CA ASN A 121 -3.45 -12.22 23.70
C ASN A 121 -4.05 -12.68 22.36
N VAL A 122 -3.70 -12.01 21.27
CA VAL A 122 -4.18 -12.34 19.92
C VAL A 122 -3.00 -12.68 19.01
N PHE A 123 -3.13 -13.82 18.34
CA PHE A 123 -2.20 -14.31 17.33
C PHE A 123 -2.95 -14.42 16.01
N LEU A 124 -2.40 -13.83 14.94
CA LEU A 124 -2.93 -13.86 13.58
C LEU A 124 -1.88 -14.46 12.65
N ILE A 125 -2.21 -15.62 12.07
CA ILE A 125 -1.35 -16.36 11.15
C ILE A 125 -1.96 -16.30 9.75
N ASN A 126 -1.25 -15.73 8.77
CA ASN A 126 -1.67 -15.71 7.36
C ASN A 126 -0.44 -15.79 6.42
N PRO A 127 -0.18 -16.93 5.76
CA PRO A 127 0.97 -17.09 4.85
C PRO A 127 1.05 -16.07 3.70
N ASN A 128 -0.07 -15.50 3.27
CA ASN A 128 -0.13 -14.52 2.17
C ASN A 128 0.34 -13.11 2.58
N GLY A 129 0.34 -12.80 3.88
CA GLY A 129 0.72 -11.48 4.41
C GLY A 129 -0.25 -10.94 5.46
N VAL A 130 0.23 -9.99 6.27
CA VAL A 130 -0.58 -9.21 7.23
C VAL A 130 -0.25 -7.72 7.08
N ILE A 131 -1.26 -6.89 6.81
CA ILE A 131 -1.12 -5.44 6.69
C ILE A 131 -2.07 -4.77 7.69
N ILE A 132 -1.51 -3.99 8.62
CA ILE A 132 -2.25 -3.03 9.42
C ILE A 132 -2.13 -1.68 8.71
N THR A 133 -3.24 -1.13 8.22
CA THR A 133 -3.23 0.12 7.43
C THR A 133 -3.07 1.35 8.32
N LYS A 134 -2.99 2.54 7.69
CA LYS A 134 -3.03 3.83 8.37
C LYS A 134 -4.32 4.17 9.14
N ASN A 135 -5.42 3.45 8.92
CA ASN A 135 -6.63 3.57 9.73
C ASN A 135 -6.71 2.46 10.79
N GLY A 136 -6.03 1.32 10.54
CA GLY A 136 -6.01 0.15 11.40
C GLY A 136 -5.54 0.45 12.82
N THR A 137 -6.26 -0.09 13.81
CA THR A 137 -5.92 0.02 15.23
C THR A 137 -6.04 -1.35 15.90
N ILE A 138 -4.97 -1.77 16.57
CA ILE A 138 -4.92 -3.00 17.38
C ILE A 138 -4.83 -2.60 18.85
N ASN A 139 -5.73 -3.09 19.69
CA ASN A 139 -5.63 -3.03 21.15
C ASN A 139 -5.52 -4.45 21.69
N ALA A 140 -4.46 -4.81 22.43
CA ALA A 140 -4.30 -6.15 22.99
C ALA A 140 -3.39 -6.14 24.23
N ASN A 141 -3.40 -7.19 25.06
CA ASN A 141 -2.29 -7.40 25.98
C ASN A 141 -1.02 -7.87 25.23
N ARG A 142 -1.18 -8.83 24.31
CA ARG A 142 -0.15 -9.24 23.35
C ARG A 142 -0.74 -9.33 21.95
N PHE A 143 -0.03 -8.80 20.96
CA PHE A 143 -0.33 -9.01 19.55
C PHE A 143 0.80 -9.77 18.84
N VAL A 144 0.44 -10.77 18.05
CA VAL A 144 1.38 -11.51 17.20
C VAL A 144 0.83 -11.60 15.78
N ALA A 145 1.62 -11.20 14.78
CA ALA A 145 1.30 -11.38 13.37
C ALA A 145 2.40 -12.23 12.70
N SER A 146 2.01 -13.28 11.98
CA SER A 146 2.95 -14.21 11.33
C SER A 146 2.51 -14.60 9.92
N THR A 147 3.46 -14.66 8.98
CA THR A 147 3.27 -15.24 7.65
C THR A 147 3.91 -16.63 7.51
N SER A 148 4.39 -17.20 8.62
CA SER A 148 4.84 -18.59 8.67
C SER A 148 3.70 -19.48 9.18
N SER A 149 3.30 -20.47 8.38
CA SER A 149 2.27 -21.45 8.70
C SER A 149 2.64 -22.33 9.89
N MET A 150 1.61 -22.75 10.63
CA MET A 150 1.74 -23.52 11.87
C MET A 150 1.30 -24.97 11.64
N ASP A 151 2.04 -25.95 12.17
CA ASP A 151 1.63 -27.36 12.09
C ASP A 151 0.47 -27.68 13.06
N ASN A 152 -0.25 -28.77 12.77
CA ASN A 152 -1.38 -29.27 13.57
C ASN A 152 -0.96 -29.51 15.03
N ALA A 153 0.21 -30.10 15.26
CA ALA A 153 0.73 -30.34 16.60
C ALA A 153 1.07 -29.04 17.36
N ALA A 154 1.51 -27.97 16.68
CA ALA A 154 1.74 -26.65 17.27
C ALA A 154 0.44 -25.95 17.67
N MET A 155 -0.62 -26.10 16.88
CA MET A 155 -1.96 -25.64 17.23
C MET A 155 -2.53 -26.43 18.42
N GLN A 156 -2.37 -27.76 18.48
CA GLN A 156 -2.77 -28.53 19.66
C GLN A 156 -1.94 -28.17 20.91
N ARG A 157 -0.64 -27.89 20.77
CA ARG A 157 0.20 -27.36 21.87
C ARG A 157 -0.28 -25.99 22.37
N PHE A 158 -0.85 -25.16 21.49
CA PHE A 158 -1.48 -23.88 21.89
C PHE A 158 -2.80 -24.10 22.63
N ALA A 159 -3.67 -24.97 22.13
CA ALA A 159 -4.93 -25.32 22.80
C ALA A 159 -4.68 -25.86 24.22
N ASN A 160 -3.68 -26.74 24.36
CA ASN A 160 -3.32 -27.42 25.61
C ASN A 160 -2.49 -26.58 26.60
N MET A 161 -2.27 -25.28 26.38
CA MET A 161 -1.54 -24.43 27.32
C MET A 161 -2.27 -24.33 28.67
N SER A 162 -1.59 -24.64 29.77
CA SER A 162 -2.19 -24.74 31.11
C SER A 162 -2.79 -23.44 31.63
N ASN A 163 -2.26 -22.28 31.24
CA ASN A 163 -2.75 -20.98 31.71
C ASN A 163 -2.46 -19.83 30.73
N PHE A 164 -3.04 -18.65 31.01
CA PHE A 164 -2.88 -17.43 30.21
C PHE A 164 -1.41 -17.05 29.96
N ASN A 165 -0.54 -17.17 30.97
CA ASN A 165 0.83 -16.68 30.91
C ASN A 165 1.72 -17.50 29.96
N ASP A 166 1.34 -18.73 29.63
CA ASP A 166 2.02 -19.54 28.61
C ASP A 166 1.88 -18.87 27.23
N GLY A 167 0.72 -18.23 26.98
CA GLY A 167 0.50 -17.35 25.83
C GLY A 167 1.35 -16.07 25.84
N LEU A 168 2.09 -15.76 26.91
CA LEU A 168 3.06 -14.65 26.96
C LEU A 168 4.47 -15.06 26.53
N THR A 169 4.72 -16.37 26.31
CA THR A 169 5.99 -16.93 25.81
C THR A 169 5.82 -17.69 24.48
N PHE A 170 4.65 -18.30 24.22
CA PHE A 170 4.32 -18.99 22.97
C PHE A 170 4.72 -18.16 21.73
N SER A 171 5.33 -18.79 20.73
CA SER A 171 5.97 -18.09 19.60
C SER A 171 5.88 -18.95 18.33
N PRO A 172 5.27 -18.46 17.23
CA PRO A 172 5.20 -19.22 15.97
C PRO A 172 6.58 -19.55 15.37
N VAL A 173 6.65 -20.61 14.57
CA VAL A 173 7.90 -20.98 13.88
C VAL A 173 8.10 -20.07 12.66
N PHE A 174 9.09 -19.17 12.67
CA PHE A 174 9.50 -18.45 11.47
C PHE A 174 10.08 -19.42 10.42
N LYS A 175 9.54 -19.37 9.19
CA LYS A 175 9.95 -20.15 8.02
C LYS A 175 10.57 -19.20 6.97
N PRO A 176 11.90 -19.03 6.90
CA PRO A 176 12.56 -18.05 6.02
C PRO A 176 12.31 -18.19 4.51
N ASN A 177 11.82 -19.34 4.07
CA ASN A 177 11.47 -19.62 2.68
C ASN A 177 10.03 -19.18 2.31
N LYS A 178 9.21 -18.73 3.28
CA LYS A 178 7.90 -18.11 2.99
C LYS A 178 8.08 -16.64 2.63
N LEU A 179 7.37 -16.18 1.59
CA LEU A 179 7.53 -14.85 1.00
C LEU A 179 6.50 -13.80 1.47
N GLY A 180 5.60 -14.16 2.40
CA GLY A 180 4.55 -13.27 2.90
C GLY A 180 5.13 -12.17 3.80
N ASN A 181 4.69 -10.93 3.62
CA ASN A 181 5.21 -9.77 4.35
C ASN A 181 4.29 -9.36 5.53
N VAL A 182 4.87 -8.75 6.57
CA VAL A 182 4.11 -8.09 7.65
C VAL A 182 4.39 -6.60 7.61
N ILE A 183 3.35 -5.78 7.49
CA ILE A 183 3.45 -4.32 7.34
C ILE A 183 2.56 -3.64 8.37
N ASN A 184 3.13 -2.73 9.16
CA ASN A 184 2.38 -1.84 10.03
C ASN A 184 2.53 -0.38 9.59
N MET A 185 1.40 0.20 9.18
CA MET A 185 1.18 1.64 9.00
C MET A 185 0.19 2.19 10.03
N GLY A 186 -0.33 1.36 10.94
CA GLY A 186 -1.38 1.67 11.90
C GLY A 186 -0.91 1.64 13.36
N ASN A 187 -1.87 1.75 14.27
CA ASN A 187 -1.62 1.82 15.70
C ASN A 187 -1.65 0.42 16.33
N ILE A 188 -0.69 0.13 17.21
CA ILE A 188 -0.63 -1.13 17.97
C ILE A 188 -0.42 -0.79 19.45
N ASN A 189 -1.51 -0.79 20.20
CA ASN A 189 -1.55 -0.59 21.64
C ASN A 189 -1.46 -1.95 22.33
N ALA A 190 -0.24 -2.45 22.57
CA ALA A 190 -0.01 -3.75 23.21
C ALA A 190 1.28 -3.83 24.02
N ASN A 191 1.21 -4.53 25.17
CA ASN A 191 2.33 -4.66 26.10
C ASN A 191 3.47 -5.54 25.52
N LYS A 192 3.11 -6.47 24.62
CA LYS A 192 4.03 -7.29 23.82
C LYS A 192 3.58 -7.33 22.36
N VAL A 193 4.51 -7.10 21.42
CA VAL A 193 4.30 -7.17 19.97
C VAL A 193 5.34 -8.10 19.34
N LEU A 194 4.92 -9.00 18.47
CA LEU A 194 5.80 -9.90 17.70
C LEU A 194 5.33 -9.94 16.24
N LEU A 195 6.16 -9.48 15.31
CA LEU A 195 5.87 -9.45 13.87
C LEU A 195 6.86 -10.37 13.13
N ILE A 196 6.34 -11.34 12.38
CA ILE A 196 7.12 -12.39 11.71
C ILE A 196 6.75 -12.45 10.23
N GLY A 197 7.70 -12.20 9.32
CA GLY A 197 7.47 -12.40 7.90
C GLY A 197 8.73 -12.32 7.04
N ASN A 198 8.57 -12.44 5.72
CA ASN A 198 9.67 -12.30 4.76
C ASN A 198 10.29 -10.91 4.87
N LYS A 199 9.53 -9.87 4.50
CA LYS A 199 9.78 -8.49 4.90
C LYS A 199 8.90 -8.11 6.08
N VAL A 200 9.50 -7.51 7.11
CA VAL A 200 8.77 -6.80 8.18
C VAL A 200 9.02 -5.30 7.99
N LEU A 201 7.94 -4.53 7.87
CA LEU A 201 7.98 -3.08 7.70
C LEU A 201 7.19 -2.38 8.81
N LEU A 202 7.86 -1.53 9.59
CA LEU A 202 7.20 -0.46 10.35
C LEU A 202 7.38 0.84 9.56
N GLN A 203 6.27 1.44 9.12
CA GLN A 203 6.30 2.69 8.37
C GLN A 203 5.49 3.75 9.11
N SER A 204 6.04 4.98 9.20
CA SER A 204 5.26 6.11 9.68
C SER A 204 4.22 6.52 8.63
N SER A 205 2.96 6.62 9.07
CA SER A 205 1.86 7.17 8.31
C SER A 205 1.32 8.38 9.06
N PHE A 206 1.63 9.56 8.56
CA PHE A 206 1.15 10.81 9.12
C PHE A 206 -0.28 11.15 8.68
N ASN A 207 -1.12 11.55 9.64
CA ASN A 207 -2.48 12.02 9.42
C ASN A 207 -2.50 13.56 9.52
N THR A 208 -2.62 14.24 8.37
CA THR A 208 -2.60 15.71 8.29
C THR A 208 -3.72 16.39 9.07
N LYS A 209 -4.86 15.71 9.30
CA LYS A 209 -6.01 16.27 10.03
C LYS A 209 -5.83 16.24 11.54
N SER A 210 -5.39 15.11 12.10
CA SER A 210 -5.13 14.98 13.55
C SER A 210 -3.75 15.49 13.96
N LYS A 211 -2.85 15.71 12.99
CA LYS A 211 -1.43 16.08 13.20
C LYS A 211 -0.71 15.06 14.08
N THR A 212 -1.01 13.78 13.87
CA THR A 212 -0.40 12.63 14.52
C THR A 212 0.08 11.62 13.48
N PHE A 213 1.09 10.83 13.84
CA PHE A 213 1.51 9.63 13.12
C PHE A 213 1.11 8.38 13.92
N ASN A 214 1.15 7.20 13.29
CA ASN A 214 0.79 5.93 13.91
C ASN A 214 1.83 5.41 14.92
N GLN A 215 1.40 4.82 16.04
CA GLN A 215 2.29 4.44 17.14
C GLN A 215 2.14 2.97 17.55
N ILE A 216 3.27 2.35 17.89
CA ILE A 216 3.36 1.14 18.71
C ILE A 216 3.70 1.59 20.13
N THR A 217 2.83 1.25 21.07
CA THR A 217 2.93 1.63 22.49
C THR A 217 2.27 0.56 23.37
N ALA A 218 2.41 0.64 24.69
CA ALA A 218 1.71 -0.27 25.60
C ALA A 218 0.20 0.02 25.61
N LEU A 219 -0.61 -0.99 25.94
CA LEU A 219 -2.06 -0.78 26.11
C LEU A 219 -2.35 0.04 27.38
N ASP A 220 -1.51 -0.15 28.39
CA ASP A 220 -1.50 0.60 29.64
C ASP A 220 -0.45 1.72 29.55
N LYS A 221 -0.86 2.95 29.83
CA LYS A 221 -0.02 4.17 29.70
C LYS A 221 1.12 4.23 30.71
N ASP A 222 1.00 3.53 31.83
CA ASP A 222 2.05 3.47 32.87
C ASP A 222 3.04 2.31 32.60
N LYS A 223 2.85 1.57 31.50
CA LYS A 223 3.73 0.48 31.05
C LYS A 223 4.44 0.84 29.75
N LYS A 224 5.45 0.03 29.42
CA LYS A 224 6.28 0.19 28.21
C LYS A 224 6.22 -1.06 27.33
N ALA A 225 6.01 -0.88 26.03
CA ALA A 225 5.86 -2.01 25.09
C ALA A 225 7.17 -2.76 24.85
N ASN A 226 7.09 -4.07 24.64
CA ASN A 226 8.21 -4.91 24.21
C ASN A 226 7.93 -5.43 22.80
N ILE A 227 8.78 -5.09 21.84
CA ILE A 227 8.56 -5.34 20.41
C ILE A 227 9.62 -6.31 19.90
N HIS A 228 9.25 -7.30 19.09
CA HIS A 228 10.18 -8.18 18.38
C HIS A 228 9.81 -8.26 16.90
N LEU A 229 10.73 -7.83 16.04
CA LEU A 229 10.63 -7.92 14.58
C LEU A 229 11.49 -9.10 14.09
N VAL A 230 10.93 -10.00 13.28
CA VAL A 230 11.59 -11.23 12.79
C VAL A 230 11.36 -11.38 11.30
N GLY A 231 12.43 -11.53 10.51
CA GLY A 231 12.28 -11.73 9.07
C GLY A 231 13.58 -11.88 8.29
N ASN A 232 13.46 -12.03 6.96
CA ASN A 232 14.59 -11.96 6.05
C ASN A 232 15.09 -10.51 5.92
N GLU A 233 14.14 -9.61 5.68
CA GLU A 233 14.35 -8.18 5.50
C GLU A 233 13.54 -7.41 6.56
N ILE A 234 14.16 -6.50 7.32
CA ILE A 234 13.45 -5.70 8.34
C ILE A 234 13.76 -4.22 8.15
N HIS A 235 12.73 -3.40 7.94
CA HIS A 235 12.85 -1.94 7.89
C HIS A 235 11.88 -1.32 8.89
N ALA A 236 12.34 -0.36 9.69
CA ALA A 236 11.48 0.33 10.65
C ALA A 236 11.80 1.82 10.79
N ASP A 237 10.77 2.64 10.58
CA ASP A 237 10.76 4.05 10.99
C ASP A 237 10.57 4.13 12.51
N ILE A 238 11.62 4.54 13.22
CA ILE A 238 11.61 4.61 14.69
C ILE A 238 10.69 5.72 15.22
N ALA A 239 10.17 6.62 14.37
CA ALA A 239 9.10 7.54 14.77
C ALA A 239 7.91 6.76 15.34
N THR A 240 7.56 5.62 14.74
CA THR A 240 6.44 4.77 15.15
C THR A 240 6.58 4.16 16.55
N LEU A 241 7.76 4.27 17.17
CA LEU A 241 8.08 3.66 18.46
C LEU A 241 7.97 4.70 19.58
N LYS A 242 6.97 4.57 20.46
CA LYS A 242 6.77 5.48 21.58
C LYS A 242 6.78 4.75 22.92
N ASP A 243 7.53 5.29 23.87
CA ASP A 243 7.61 4.83 25.27
C ASP A 243 7.87 3.32 25.40
N ILE A 244 8.67 2.76 24.48
CA ILE A 244 9.00 1.34 24.45
C ILE A 244 10.02 0.96 25.52
N ASN A 245 10.01 -0.31 25.93
CA ASN A 245 10.96 -0.90 26.87
C ASN A 245 12.17 -1.45 26.13
N LYS A 246 11.91 -2.28 25.11
CA LYS A 246 12.92 -2.97 24.29
C LYS A 246 12.41 -3.21 22.88
N LEU A 247 13.30 -2.99 21.91
CA LEU A 247 13.15 -3.40 20.52
C LEU A 247 14.08 -4.59 20.27
N TYR A 248 13.52 -5.74 19.93
CA TYR A 248 14.23 -6.94 19.52
C TYR A 248 14.19 -7.09 17.99
N ILE A 249 15.31 -7.43 17.37
CA ILE A 249 15.39 -7.58 15.91
C ILE A 249 16.09 -8.89 15.54
N THR A 250 15.48 -9.67 14.66
CA THR A 250 16.05 -10.86 14.01
C THR A 250 15.93 -10.72 12.50
N ALA A 251 16.80 -9.90 11.90
CA ALA A 251 16.91 -9.76 10.45
C ALA A 251 17.92 -10.79 9.93
N LYS A 252 17.48 -11.77 9.14
CA LYS A 252 18.33 -12.87 8.65
C LYS A 252 19.29 -12.41 7.54
N ASP A 253 18.82 -11.58 6.61
CA ASP A 253 19.57 -11.26 5.39
C ASP A 253 20.05 -9.81 5.35
N LYS A 254 19.19 -8.84 5.72
CA LYS A 254 19.50 -7.40 5.78
C LYS A 254 18.41 -6.59 6.51
N GLY A 255 18.66 -5.31 6.80
CA GLY A 255 17.60 -4.40 7.26
C GLY A 255 18.08 -3.00 7.61
N SER A 256 17.18 -2.17 8.14
CA SER A 256 17.54 -0.86 8.71
C SER A 256 16.56 -0.31 9.74
N LEU A 257 17.08 0.39 10.75
CA LEU A 257 16.33 1.42 11.49
C LEU A 257 16.59 2.79 10.85
N TYR A 258 15.55 3.58 10.61
CA TYR A 258 15.63 4.93 10.05
C TYR A 258 14.64 5.87 10.75
N LEU A 259 14.75 7.18 10.50
CA LEU A 259 13.81 8.19 10.99
C LEU A 259 13.55 9.25 9.92
N ASN A 260 12.30 9.41 9.49
CA ASN A 260 11.93 10.45 8.52
C ASN A 260 11.61 11.80 9.20
N ALA A 261 11.83 12.91 8.48
CA ALA A 261 11.69 14.26 9.01
C ALA A 261 10.28 14.60 9.52
N THR A 262 9.23 14.04 8.90
CA THR A 262 7.86 14.14 9.41
C THR A 262 7.74 13.55 10.83
N GLY A 263 8.31 12.36 11.04
CA GLY A 263 8.33 11.71 12.36
C GLY A 263 9.18 12.47 13.38
N TYR A 264 10.39 12.86 12.99
CA TYR A 264 11.32 13.64 13.81
C TYR A 264 10.72 14.99 14.24
N TYR A 265 9.98 15.68 13.37
CA TYR A 265 9.29 16.93 13.72
C TYR A 265 8.29 16.74 14.86
N TYR A 266 7.51 15.65 14.87
CA TYR A 266 6.54 15.42 15.93
C TYR A 266 7.14 14.79 17.20
N ASN A 267 8.28 14.09 17.08
CA ASN A 267 8.95 13.43 18.21
C ASN A 267 10.50 13.54 18.12
N PRO A 268 11.12 14.70 18.40
CA PRO A 268 12.57 14.88 18.23
C PRO A 268 13.41 13.93 19.09
N SER A 269 12.93 13.53 20.27
CA SER A 269 13.60 12.53 21.12
C SER A 269 13.58 11.11 20.55
N SER A 270 12.83 10.81 19.47
CA SER A 270 12.97 9.53 18.78
C SER A 270 14.36 9.34 18.15
N PHE A 271 15.12 10.41 17.88
CA PHE A 271 16.48 10.31 17.32
C PHE A 271 17.50 9.67 18.28
N SER A 272 17.23 9.57 19.59
CA SER A 272 18.05 8.74 20.49
C SER A 272 17.71 7.25 20.42
N ASN A 273 16.58 6.87 19.82
CA ASN A 273 15.96 5.55 20.01
C ASN A 273 16.29 4.56 18.86
N PHE A 274 17.48 4.66 18.29
CA PHE A 274 18.03 3.70 17.31
C PHE A 274 18.59 2.42 17.94
N ASP A 275 18.49 2.27 19.26
CA ASP A 275 19.10 1.17 19.99
C ASP A 275 18.16 -0.04 20.03
N TYR A 276 18.70 -1.23 19.73
CA TYR A 276 17.96 -2.49 19.68
C TYR A 276 18.79 -3.65 20.22
N GLU A 277 18.12 -4.68 20.73
CA GLU A 277 18.74 -5.94 21.12
C GLU A 277 18.67 -6.93 19.94
N SER A 278 19.82 -7.25 19.34
CA SER A 278 19.91 -8.34 18.37
C SER A 278 19.63 -9.67 19.09
N LYS A 279 18.71 -10.46 18.53
CA LYS A 279 18.20 -11.67 19.21
C LYS A 279 18.02 -12.80 18.22
N ALA A 280 18.47 -13.99 18.58
CA ALA A 280 18.19 -15.20 17.80
C ALA A 280 16.72 -15.61 17.95
N TYR A 281 16.13 -16.14 16.89
CA TYR A 281 14.75 -16.63 16.87
C TYR A 281 14.72 -18.00 16.19
N ASN A 282 14.34 -19.04 16.92
CA ASN A 282 14.26 -20.43 16.43
C ASN A 282 15.53 -20.91 15.70
N GLY A 283 16.71 -20.58 16.23
CA GLY A 283 18.02 -20.91 15.63
C GLY A 283 18.49 -19.95 14.53
N ILE A 284 17.66 -19.02 14.07
CA ILE A 284 18.02 -18.00 13.08
C ILE A 284 18.65 -16.81 13.81
N ASN A 285 19.86 -16.44 13.40
CA ASN A 285 20.61 -15.32 13.97
C ASN A 285 20.31 -14.00 13.24
N HIS A 286 20.57 -12.88 13.92
CA HIS A 286 20.53 -11.54 13.33
C HIS A 286 21.83 -11.26 12.55
N ASN A 287 21.73 -10.83 11.30
CA ASN A 287 22.85 -10.43 10.47
C ASN A 287 23.25 -8.97 10.73
N ASN A 288 24.16 -8.77 11.69
CA ASN A 288 24.66 -7.44 12.07
C ASN A 288 25.45 -6.74 10.94
N THR A 289 25.98 -7.48 9.95
CA THR A 289 26.78 -6.93 8.86
C THR A 289 25.93 -6.16 7.85
N ASN A 290 24.72 -6.66 7.57
CA ASN A 290 23.80 -6.09 6.58
C ASN A 290 22.63 -5.30 7.22
N PHE A 291 22.72 -4.99 8.52
CA PHE A 291 21.69 -4.22 9.23
C PHE A 291 22.17 -2.80 9.53
N SER A 292 21.48 -1.80 8.97
CA SER A 292 21.91 -0.40 9.02
C SER A 292 21.12 0.43 10.05
N ASN A 293 21.80 0.93 11.08
CA ASN A 293 21.25 2.00 11.90
C ASN A 293 21.51 3.34 11.22
N ALA A 294 20.54 3.80 10.42
CA ALA A 294 20.59 5.06 9.68
C ALA A 294 20.40 6.26 10.63
N LYS A 295 21.42 6.57 11.45
CA LYS A 295 21.43 7.67 12.44
C LYS A 295 21.55 9.06 11.78
N TYR A 296 20.65 9.34 10.83
CA TYR A 296 20.41 10.62 10.16
C TYR A 296 18.90 10.83 10.01
N VAL A 297 18.45 12.07 9.78
CA VAL A 297 17.05 12.36 9.49
C VAL A 297 16.82 12.28 7.98
N GLY A 298 15.99 11.32 7.55
CA GLY A 298 15.63 11.11 6.14
C GLY A 298 14.56 12.08 5.65
N ILE A 299 14.70 12.55 4.41
CA ILE A 299 13.76 13.45 3.74
C ILE A 299 13.42 12.83 2.38
N GLY A 300 12.25 12.19 2.27
CA GLY A 300 11.86 11.41 1.08
C GLY A 300 10.64 11.95 0.33
N SER A 301 10.10 13.10 0.75
CA SER A 301 8.86 13.68 0.23
C SER A 301 8.79 15.19 0.42
N ASP A 302 7.85 15.83 -0.29
CA ASP A 302 7.45 17.23 -0.10
C ASP A 302 6.93 17.47 1.33
N ILE A 303 6.21 16.50 1.90
CA ILE A 303 5.74 16.50 3.30
C ILE A 303 6.92 16.43 4.29
N ASP A 304 7.93 15.60 4.03
CA ASP A 304 9.13 15.53 4.89
C ASP A 304 9.95 16.82 4.83
N TRP A 305 10.11 17.41 3.63
CA TRP A 305 10.82 18.68 3.49
C TRP A 305 10.07 19.79 4.24
N TRP A 306 8.73 19.86 4.10
CA TRP A 306 7.90 20.81 4.84
C TRP A 306 8.08 20.68 6.37
N HIS A 307 8.15 19.45 6.89
CA HIS A 307 8.42 19.23 8.32
C HIS A 307 9.87 19.52 8.72
N PHE A 308 10.84 19.26 7.85
CA PHE A 308 12.25 19.60 8.05
C PHE A 308 12.45 21.11 8.19
N VAL A 309 12.03 21.87 7.19
CA VAL A 309 12.22 23.33 7.16
C VAL A 309 11.36 24.04 8.18
N LYS A 310 10.15 23.54 8.47
CA LYS A 310 9.32 24.10 9.55
C LYS A 310 9.89 23.82 10.94
N GLY A 311 10.33 22.58 11.21
CA GLY A 311 11.02 22.23 12.46
C GLY A 311 12.29 23.03 12.67
N TRP A 312 13.01 23.29 11.58
CA TRP A 312 14.15 24.19 11.58
C TRP A 312 13.75 25.64 11.87
N ASN A 313 12.84 26.23 11.09
CA ASN A 313 12.53 27.66 11.15
C ASN A 313 11.81 28.06 12.44
N GLU A 314 10.86 27.25 12.93
CA GLU A 314 10.16 27.49 14.21
C GLU A 314 11.05 27.24 15.45
N ASN A 315 12.31 26.84 15.27
CA ASN A 315 13.25 26.48 16.35
C ASN A 315 12.63 25.46 17.32
N LYS A 316 12.02 24.41 16.78
CA LYS A 316 11.34 23.41 17.62
C LYS A 316 12.33 22.73 18.55
N THR A 317 12.00 22.68 19.85
CA THR A 317 12.89 22.16 20.91
C THR A 317 13.49 20.79 20.54
N GLY A 318 14.83 20.71 20.50
CA GLY A 318 15.58 19.50 20.13
C GLY A 318 15.78 19.31 18.62
N PHE A 319 14.99 19.94 17.75
CA PHE A 319 15.07 19.74 16.30
C PHE A 319 16.38 20.28 15.70
N ARG A 320 16.87 21.43 16.18
CA ARG A 320 18.18 21.98 15.77
C ARG A 320 19.36 21.33 16.51
N ASP A 321 19.11 20.51 17.53
CA ASP A 321 20.12 20.13 18.52
C ASP A 321 20.46 18.63 18.52
N THR A 322 19.47 17.75 18.32
CA THR A 322 19.64 16.29 18.49
C THR A 322 20.16 15.60 17.22
N ALA A 323 19.68 15.98 16.03
CA ALA A 323 20.12 15.40 14.77
C ALA A 323 21.40 16.06 14.25
N SER A 324 22.43 15.26 13.93
CA SER A 324 23.72 15.72 13.39
C SER A 324 23.75 15.85 11.85
N GLU A 325 22.94 15.03 11.17
CA GLU A 325 22.93 14.89 9.72
C GLU A 325 21.49 14.72 9.18
N TYR A 326 21.21 15.40 8.07
CA TYR A 326 19.98 15.29 7.29
C TYR A 326 20.31 14.75 5.90
N ARG A 327 19.48 13.87 5.35
CA ARG A 327 19.70 13.30 4.01
C ARG A 327 18.45 13.23 3.17
N LEU A 328 18.57 13.50 1.86
CA LEU A 328 17.55 13.12 0.91
C LEU A 328 17.52 11.58 0.78
N THR A 329 16.33 11.00 0.76
CA THR A 329 16.10 9.56 0.54
C THR A 329 15.32 9.26 -0.74
N ASN A 330 14.87 10.30 -1.45
CA ASN A 330 14.21 10.21 -2.74
C ASN A 330 14.37 11.52 -3.52
N ASP A 331 14.09 11.49 -4.83
CA ASP A 331 13.80 12.72 -5.58
C ASP A 331 12.54 13.38 -5.00
N ILE A 332 12.56 14.70 -4.81
CA ILE A 332 11.44 15.47 -4.26
C ILE A 332 10.92 16.44 -5.32
N ASP A 333 9.73 16.15 -5.83
CA ASP A 333 8.97 17.09 -6.66
C ASP A 333 8.03 17.91 -5.77
N PHE A 334 8.31 19.22 -5.66
CA PHE A 334 7.48 20.17 -4.92
C PHE A 334 6.23 20.60 -5.69
N LYS A 335 5.98 20.12 -6.91
CA LYS A 335 4.77 20.37 -7.70
C LYS A 335 4.42 21.86 -7.81
N GLY A 336 5.45 22.72 -7.76
CA GLY A 336 5.30 24.17 -7.71
C GLY A 336 4.50 24.70 -8.89
N ASN A 337 4.83 24.24 -10.11
CA ASN A 337 4.10 24.53 -11.34
C ASN A 337 2.78 23.73 -11.41
N LYS A 338 1.64 24.42 -11.39
CA LYS A 338 0.29 23.81 -11.47
C LYS A 338 -0.13 23.37 -12.88
N GLY A 339 0.81 23.19 -13.80
CA GLY A 339 0.60 22.56 -15.11
C GLY A 339 0.33 23.51 -16.27
N GLN A 340 0.48 24.84 -16.10
CA GLN A 340 0.42 25.82 -17.20
C GLN A 340 1.75 26.52 -17.51
N GLY A 341 2.78 26.36 -16.66
CA GLY A 341 4.16 26.73 -16.99
C GLY A 341 4.49 28.22 -17.07
N VAL A 342 3.57 29.14 -16.78
CA VAL A 342 3.84 30.59 -16.84
C VAL A 342 4.49 31.08 -15.55
N GLU A 343 5.73 31.58 -15.67
CA GLU A 343 6.50 32.24 -14.59
C GLU A 343 5.62 33.26 -13.85
N GLY A 344 5.55 33.16 -12.51
CA GLY A 344 4.82 34.10 -11.67
C GLY A 344 3.27 34.03 -11.69
N LYS A 345 2.63 33.10 -12.43
CA LYS A 345 1.15 32.94 -12.40
C LYS A 345 0.69 31.63 -11.76
N ASP A 346 1.14 30.51 -12.30
CA ASP A 346 0.63 29.17 -11.93
C ASP A 346 1.53 28.45 -10.93
N TRP A 347 2.52 29.16 -10.37
CA TRP A 347 3.48 28.64 -9.42
C TRP A 347 3.01 28.82 -7.97
N GLN A 348 3.06 27.75 -7.17
CA GLN A 348 3.04 27.86 -5.71
C GLN A 348 4.37 28.43 -5.23
N ASN A 349 4.31 29.53 -4.47
CA ASN A 349 5.49 30.23 -3.96
C ASN A 349 6.20 29.39 -2.89
N TYR A 350 7.46 29.05 -3.13
CA TYR A 350 8.29 28.26 -2.20
C TYR A 350 8.54 28.98 -0.86
N ALA A 351 8.51 30.32 -0.84
CA ALA A 351 8.63 31.10 0.39
C ALA A 351 7.32 31.20 1.22
N ASN A 352 6.20 30.72 0.68
CA ASN A 352 4.93 30.57 1.41
C ASN A 352 4.12 29.39 0.82
N TYR A 353 4.66 28.19 0.98
CA TYR A 353 4.18 26.97 0.35
C TYR A 353 3.18 26.24 1.25
N CYS A 354 2.02 25.87 0.70
CA CYS A 354 0.91 25.28 1.44
C CYS A 354 0.71 23.78 1.12
N ILE A 355 0.43 22.97 2.15
CA ILE A 355 0.00 21.58 2.01
C ILE A 355 -1.33 21.38 2.74
N ASP A 356 -2.27 20.66 2.10
CA ASP A 356 -3.62 20.42 2.63
C ASP A 356 -3.63 19.75 4.02
N GLY A 357 -4.28 20.42 4.97
CA GLY A 357 -4.34 20.04 6.39
C GLY A 357 -3.13 20.45 7.23
N LEU A 358 -1.97 20.70 6.61
CA LEU A 358 -0.77 21.21 7.29
C LEU A 358 -0.75 22.74 7.38
N GLY A 359 -1.24 23.42 6.35
CA GLY A 359 -1.14 24.87 6.18
C GLY A 359 0.14 25.29 5.47
N CYS A 360 0.47 26.58 5.55
CA CYS A 360 1.57 27.17 4.80
C CYS A 360 2.85 27.33 5.66
N THR A 361 4.01 27.36 4.99
CA THR A 361 5.32 27.66 5.60
C THR A 361 6.33 28.10 4.53
N SER A 362 7.41 28.76 4.92
CA SER A 362 8.55 28.98 4.03
C SER A 362 9.34 27.68 3.89
N MET A 363 9.52 27.21 2.66
CA MET A 363 10.28 25.98 2.35
C MET A 363 11.79 26.22 2.28
N MET A 364 12.23 27.46 2.52
CA MET A 364 13.63 27.85 2.63
C MET A 364 14.15 27.55 4.05
N VAL A 365 15.42 27.17 4.20
CA VAL A 365 16.05 26.98 5.53
C VAL A 365 16.58 28.32 6.03
N GLU A 366 15.72 29.16 6.60
CA GLU A 366 15.96 30.62 6.77
C GLU A 366 17.01 30.95 7.84
N PHE A 367 17.06 30.18 8.93
CA PHE A 367 17.97 30.41 10.06
C PHE A 367 19.25 29.59 9.96
N TYR A 368 20.36 30.13 10.48
CA TYR A 368 21.72 29.54 10.57
C TYR A 368 21.76 27.99 10.54
N TYR A 369 21.84 27.40 9.35
CA TYR A 369 21.95 25.97 9.16
C TYR A 369 23.35 25.50 9.55
N ASN A 370 23.41 24.60 10.52
CA ASN A 370 24.64 24.20 11.21
C ASN A 370 24.75 22.67 11.39
N LYS A 371 24.24 21.90 10.43
CA LYS A 371 24.28 20.42 10.40
C LYS A 371 24.75 19.91 9.04
N THR A 372 25.16 18.64 8.95
CA THR A 372 25.52 18.04 7.67
C THR A 372 24.28 17.84 6.81
N PHE A 373 24.37 18.11 5.50
CA PHE A 373 23.33 17.75 4.53
C PHE A 373 23.93 16.90 3.40
N ASP A 374 23.35 15.73 3.14
CA ASP A 374 23.74 14.85 2.03
C ASP A 374 22.52 14.56 1.12
N GLY A 375 22.56 15.08 -0.11
CA GLY A 375 21.53 14.79 -1.11
C GLY A 375 21.57 13.37 -1.67
N GLN A 376 22.64 12.59 -1.40
CA GLN A 376 22.83 11.21 -1.85
C GLN A 376 22.61 10.97 -3.37
N GLY A 377 22.73 12.01 -4.20
CA GLY A 377 22.47 11.98 -5.65
C GLY A 377 21.05 12.39 -6.06
N TYR A 378 20.13 12.55 -5.11
CA TYR A 378 18.73 12.92 -5.38
C TYR A 378 18.55 14.40 -5.73
N THR A 379 17.39 14.69 -6.32
CA THR A 379 17.05 15.97 -6.95
C THR A 379 15.84 16.64 -6.28
N LEU A 380 15.96 17.94 -5.99
CA LEU A 380 14.85 18.82 -5.64
C LEU A 380 14.28 19.48 -6.91
N LYS A 381 12.95 19.41 -7.14
CA LYS A 381 12.32 19.80 -8.42
C LYS A 381 11.11 20.75 -8.24
N ASN A 382 10.83 21.54 -9.29
CA ASN A 382 9.73 22.52 -9.38
C ASN A 382 9.74 23.57 -8.25
N ILE A 383 10.69 24.50 -8.31
CA ILE A 383 10.93 25.54 -7.27
C ILE A 383 10.76 26.94 -7.87
N ASN A 384 10.03 27.83 -7.19
CA ASN A 384 9.90 29.25 -7.56
C ASN A 384 9.77 30.09 -6.29
N ILE A 385 10.63 31.09 -6.10
CA ILE A 385 10.73 31.90 -4.88
C ILE A 385 10.32 33.35 -5.19
N ASP A 386 9.26 33.87 -4.57
CA ASP A 386 8.95 35.31 -4.59
C ASP A 386 8.80 35.82 -3.15
N THR A 387 9.71 36.68 -2.69
CA THR A 387 9.63 37.30 -1.34
C THR A 387 9.01 38.70 -1.37
N THR A 388 8.69 39.25 -2.55
CA THR A 388 8.25 40.64 -2.71
C THR A 388 6.86 40.90 -2.11
N SER A 389 5.99 39.89 -2.11
CA SER A 389 4.64 39.94 -1.54
C SER A 389 4.52 39.48 -0.08
N LEU A 390 5.63 39.11 0.58
CA LEU A 390 5.62 38.70 1.99
C LEU A 390 5.62 39.91 2.93
N ASP A 391 4.89 39.86 4.04
CA ASP A 391 4.92 40.90 5.08
C ASP A 391 6.32 40.98 5.73
N ASN A 392 6.77 39.85 6.27
CA ASN A 392 8.14 39.68 6.77
C ASN A 392 9.03 39.13 5.65
N LYS A 393 9.88 39.99 5.09
CA LYS A 393 10.80 39.62 4.00
C LYS A 393 12.11 39.06 4.57
N PRO A 394 12.51 37.82 4.26
CA PRO A 394 13.76 37.24 4.76
C PRO A 394 14.98 37.89 4.11
N LEU A 395 16.00 38.20 4.92
CA LEU A 395 17.25 38.86 4.48
C LEU A 395 18.14 37.95 3.62
N TYR A 396 17.99 36.63 3.75
CA TYR A 396 18.76 35.62 3.04
C TYR A 396 17.79 34.68 2.30
N VAL A 397 17.95 34.55 0.99
CA VAL A 397 16.97 33.90 0.10
C VAL A 397 17.66 32.85 -0.78
N GLY A 398 17.05 31.67 -0.87
CA GLY A 398 17.53 30.49 -1.59
C GLY A 398 16.94 29.22 -0.99
N ILE A 399 17.38 28.03 -1.42
CA ILE A 399 17.00 26.76 -0.77
C ILE A 399 17.38 26.79 0.72
N PHE A 400 18.54 27.36 1.01
CA PHE A 400 18.97 27.76 2.35
C PHE A 400 19.07 29.29 2.42
N GLY A 401 18.69 29.88 3.55
CA GLY A 401 18.97 31.27 3.87
C GLY A 401 20.45 31.42 4.22
N TYR A 402 20.85 30.92 5.40
CA TYR A 402 22.20 31.06 5.92
C TYR A 402 22.80 29.68 6.26
N ILE A 403 23.95 29.33 5.68
CA ILE A 403 24.71 28.11 6.01
C ILE A 403 26.02 28.49 6.71
N ARG A 404 26.28 27.93 7.90
CA ARG A 404 27.44 28.29 8.73
C ARG A 404 28.34 27.12 9.09
N GLY A 405 29.46 26.99 8.38
CA GLY A 405 30.60 26.15 8.76
C GLY A 405 30.38 24.64 8.68
N VAL A 406 29.58 24.16 7.71
CA VAL A 406 29.17 22.74 7.62
C VAL A 406 29.32 22.15 6.22
N THR A 407 29.19 20.82 6.14
CA THR A 407 29.27 20.06 4.88
C THR A 407 27.89 19.92 4.24
N ILE A 408 27.77 20.37 3.00
CA ILE A 408 26.62 20.20 2.12
C ILE A 408 27.10 19.48 0.86
N LYS A 409 26.50 18.34 0.50
CA LYS A 409 27.02 17.52 -0.61
C LYS A 409 25.96 16.75 -1.39
N ASN A 410 26.35 16.33 -2.60
CA ASN A 410 25.65 15.34 -3.43
C ASN A 410 24.18 15.68 -3.74
N ILE A 411 23.85 16.96 -3.96
CA ILE A 411 22.48 17.43 -4.16
C ILE A 411 22.31 18.04 -5.55
N ASN A 412 21.25 17.60 -6.24
CA ASN A 412 20.81 18.19 -7.49
C ASN A 412 19.59 19.09 -7.23
N VAL A 413 19.52 20.23 -7.91
CA VAL A 413 18.37 21.14 -7.86
C VAL A 413 17.98 21.52 -9.27
N ASP A 414 16.69 21.37 -9.59
CA ASP A 414 16.09 21.75 -10.87
C ASP A 414 14.88 22.65 -10.59
N TYR A 415 15.03 23.94 -10.88
CA TYR A 415 13.94 24.90 -10.69
C TYR A 415 12.82 24.72 -11.73
N MET A 416 13.06 23.96 -12.81
CA MET A 416 12.12 23.66 -13.89
C MET A 416 11.48 24.92 -14.50
N GLY A 417 12.26 26.00 -14.63
CA GLY A 417 11.86 27.30 -15.17
C GLY A 417 11.34 28.30 -14.13
N GLY A 418 11.21 27.92 -12.85
CA GLY A 418 10.80 28.83 -11.79
C GLY A 418 11.89 29.86 -11.43
N GLY A 419 11.48 31.09 -11.14
CA GLY A 419 12.39 32.21 -10.87
C GLY A 419 12.67 32.44 -9.38
N ILE A 420 13.53 33.42 -9.11
CA ILE A 420 13.85 33.91 -7.76
C ILE A 420 13.73 35.43 -7.76
N LYS A 421 12.79 35.97 -6.97
CA LYS A 421 12.46 37.39 -6.97
C LYS A 421 12.36 37.94 -5.55
N ALA A 422 13.16 38.95 -5.26
CA ALA A 422 13.18 39.64 -3.98
C ALA A 422 13.40 41.14 -4.19
N ASN A 423 13.07 41.95 -3.18
CA ASN A 423 13.41 43.37 -3.20
C ASN A 423 14.83 43.60 -2.67
N TYR A 424 15.11 43.09 -1.46
CA TYR A 424 16.32 43.42 -0.69
C TYR A 424 16.94 42.18 -0.04
N GLY A 425 18.26 42.20 0.18
CA GLY A 425 19.02 41.16 0.89
C GLY A 425 20.08 40.43 0.05
N PHE A 426 20.27 39.15 0.38
CA PHE A 426 21.25 38.23 -0.22
C PHE A 426 20.50 37.05 -0.88
N ILE A 427 20.40 37.05 -2.21
CA ILE A 427 19.39 36.25 -2.94
C ILE A 427 20.01 35.34 -4.01
N SER A 428 19.80 34.03 -3.90
CA SER A 428 20.61 33.07 -4.68
C SER A 428 19.90 31.76 -5.03
N GLY A 429 20.41 31.07 -6.06
CA GLY A 429 19.91 29.76 -6.49
C GLY A 429 20.02 28.64 -5.43
N PHE A 430 21.01 28.71 -4.54
CA PHE A 430 21.23 27.70 -3.49
C PHE A 430 21.20 28.27 -2.07
N ALA A 431 22.01 29.29 -1.77
CA ALA A 431 22.16 29.82 -0.42
C ALA A 431 22.28 31.35 -0.38
N GLY A 432 21.55 32.05 0.48
CA GLY A 432 21.75 33.50 0.66
C GLY A 432 23.16 33.83 1.16
N ASN A 433 23.57 33.18 2.26
CA ASN A 433 24.94 33.20 2.80
C ASN A 433 25.47 31.76 2.92
N ALA A 434 26.72 31.54 2.53
CA ALA A 434 27.36 30.22 2.59
C ALA A 434 28.77 30.25 3.21
N SER A 435 29.03 29.31 4.11
CA SER A 435 30.39 28.99 4.59
C SER A 435 30.49 27.52 5.01
N GLY A 436 31.65 26.90 4.79
CA GLY A 436 31.86 25.47 5.03
C GLY A 436 32.37 24.72 3.80
N THR A 437 31.89 23.49 3.60
CA THR A 437 32.33 22.59 2.53
C THR A 437 31.16 22.20 1.64
N PHE A 438 31.25 22.50 0.35
CA PHE A 438 30.19 22.29 -0.64
C PHE A 438 30.74 21.41 -1.77
N SER A 439 30.18 20.22 -1.99
CA SER A 439 30.70 19.32 -3.03
C SER A 439 29.65 18.50 -3.80
N ASN A 440 29.89 18.29 -5.09
CA ASN A 440 29.01 17.54 -6.00
C ASN A 440 27.58 18.14 -6.02
N ILE A 441 27.43 19.36 -6.54
CA ILE A 441 26.16 20.09 -6.56
C ILE A 441 25.81 20.50 -7.99
N SER A 442 24.53 20.38 -8.39
CA SER A 442 24.01 20.99 -9.61
C SER A 442 22.82 21.91 -9.33
N LEU A 443 22.81 23.05 -10.03
CA LEU A 443 21.68 23.98 -10.11
C LEU A 443 21.29 24.10 -11.58
N ASN A 444 20.03 23.80 -11.91
CA ASN A 444 19.58 23.69 -13.30
C ASN A 444 18.26 24.43 -13.51
N ASN A 445 18.10 24.99 -14.72
CA ASN A 445 16.84 25.54 -15.25
C ASN A 445 16.19 26.58 -14.33
N ILE A 446 16.98 27.52 -13.81
CA ILE A 446 16.48 28.64 -13.00
C ILE A 446 15.94 29.72 -13.95
N GLY A 447 14.79 30.30 -13.61
CA GLY A 447 14.28 31.50 -14.25
C GLY A 447 15.16 32.73 -13.96
N ASN A 448 14.55 33.92 -13.94
CA ASN A 448 15.30 35.13 -13.61
C ASN A 448 15.63 35.17 -12.10
N ILE A 449 16.81 35.67 -11.74
CA ILE A 449 17.22 35.95 -10.35
C ILE A 449 17.27 37.47 -10.18
N SER A 450 16.26 38.05 -9.54
CA SER A 450 16.06 39.50 -9.44
C SER A 450 16.10 40.00 -8.00
N SER A 451 16.87 41.08 -7.79
CA SER A 451 17.16 41.75 -6.52
C SER A 451 17.48 43.22 -6.80
N TYR A 452 17.29 44.12 -5.82
CA TYR A 452 17.88 45.47 -5.85
C TYR A 452 19.23 45.56 -5.12
N ASP A 453 19.62 44.52 -4.37
CA ASP A 453 20.84 44.47 -3.55
C ASP A 453 21.86 43.46 -4.14
N ASN A 454 22.07 42.32 -3.48
CA ASN A 454 23.10 41.34 -3.83
C ASN A 454 22.44 40.05 -4.30
N ALA A 455 22.81 39.56 -5.48
CA ALA A 455 22.42 38.23 -5.95
C ALA A 455 23.60 37.40 -6.46
N GLY A 456 23.43 36.07 -6.45
CA GLY A 456 24.40 35.11 -6.97
C GLY A 456 23.72 33.87 -7.54
N GLY A 457 24.19 33.35 -8.68
CA GLY A 457 23.64 32.11 -9.24
C GLY A 457 23.70 30.92 -8.27
N PHE A 458 24.76 30.82 -7.46
CA PHE A 458 24.91 29.82 -6.39
C PHE A 458 24.61 30.42 -5.02
N ALA A 459 25.43 31.38 -4.57
CA ALA A 459 25.29 32.02 -3.27
C ALA A 459 25.70 33.49 -3.31
N SER A 460 25.02 34.38 -2.62
CA SER A 460 25.29 35.82 -2.75
C SER A 460 26.52 36.25 -1.98
N TYR A 461 26.66 35.80 -0.73
CA TYR A 461 27.84 36.08 0.08
C TYR A 461 28.46 34.78 0.58
N ILE A 462 29.71 34.53 0.19
CA ILE A 462 30.54 33.43 0.67
C ILE A 462 31.64 34.03 1.54
N ASP A 463 31.65 33.70 2.82
CA ASP A 463 32.57 34.30 3.80
C ASP A 463 33.94 33.60 3.84
N ASN A 464 33.91 32.26 3.82
CA ASN A 464 35.04 31.35 3.66
C ASN A 464 34.53 29.93 3.42
N GLY A 465 35.26 29.10 2.67
CA GLY A 465 34.92 27.69 2.50
C GLY A 465 35.70 26.97 1.40
N THR A 466 35.31 25.71 1.15
CA THR A 466 35.78 24.89 0.03
C THR A 466 34.58 24.49 -0.83
N PHE A 467 34.63 24.83 -2.11
CA PHE A 467 33.56 24.60 -3.09
C PHE A 467 34.15 23.76 -4.24
N SER A 468 33.62 22.56 -4.45
CA SER A 468 34.15 21.63 -5.46
C SER A 468 33.10 20.86 -6.26
N ASN A 469 33.38 20.61 -7.54
CA ASN A 469 32.51 19.84 -8.44
C ASN A 469 31.07 20.42 -8.49
N ILE A 470 30.95 21.71 -8.86
CA ILE A 470 29.67 22.43 -8.88
C ILE A 470 29.32 22.82 -10.33
N SER A 471 28.06 22.64 -10.71
CA SER A 471 27.53 23.05 -12.03
C SER A 471 26.31 23.96 -11.90
N LEU A 472 26.31 25.05 -12.65
CA LEU A 472 25.20 25.98 -12.84
C LEU A 472 24.83 25.96 -14.33
N ASN A 473 23.62 25.50 -14.67
CA ASN A 473 23.20 25.31 -16.05
C ASN A 473 21.84 25.96 -16.32
N ASN A 474 21.70 26.67 -17.44
CA ASN A 474 20.43 27.23 -17.91
C ASN A 474 19.79 28.16 -16.85
N ILE A 475 20.43 29.30 -16.57
CA ILE A 475 19.92 30.32 -15.65
C ILE A 475 19.47 31.54 -16.47
N GLY A 476 18.37 32.17 -16.06
CA GLY A 476 17.89 33.43 -16.63
C GLY A 476 18.84 34.63 -16.40
N ASN A 477 18.30 35.84 -16.46
CA ASN A 477 19.09 37.03 -16.14
C ASN A 477 19.33 37.10 -14.62
N ILE A 478 20.50 37.59 -14.20
CA ILE A 478 20.89 37.70 -12.78
C ILE A 478 21.18 39.18 -12.45
N SER A 479 20.37 39.77 -11.58
CA SER A 479 20.61 41.08 -10.96
C SER A 479 21.63 40.96 -9.82
N GLY A 480 22.86 40.58 -10.17
CA GLY A 480 23.96 40.30 -9.27
C GLY A 480 25.12 39.67 -10.03
N ASN A 481 25.53 38.45 -9.65
CA ASN A 481 26.74 37.80 -10.14
C ASN A 481 26.55 36.32 -10.53
N GLY A 482 27.35 35.82 -11.48
CA GLY A 482 27.11 34.49 -12.08
C GLY A 482 27.18 33.31 -11.11
N PHE A 483 28.12 33.31 -10.17
CA PHE A 483 28.21 32.36 -9.06
C PHE A 483 27.92 33.05 -7.72
N ALA A 484 28.61 34.15 -7.41
CA ALA A 484 28.47 34.84 -6.12
C ALA A 484 28.84 36.33 -6.13
N ASN A 485 28.19 37.17 -5.33
CA ASN A 485 28.58 38.59 -5.22
C ASN A 485 29.95 38.75 -4.53
N ILE A 486 30.18 38.01 -3.44
CA ILE A 486 31.51 37.88 -2.81
C ILE A 486 31.83 36.39 -2.68
N ALA A 487 32.96 35.98 -3.24
CA ALA A 487 33.45 34.61 -3.28
C ALA A 487 34.78 34.49 -2.52
N ARG A 488 34.74 34.17 -1.22
CA ARG A 488 35.94 33.94 -0.40
C ARG A 488 36.19 32.45 -0.13
N GLY A 489 37.43 31.99 -0.36
CA GLY A 489 37.88 30.64 -0.01
C GLY A 489 38.59 29.91 -1.14
N THR A 490 38.30 28.60 -1.27
CA THR A 490 38.87 27.72 -2.30
C THR A 490 37.76 27.18 -3.20
N PHE A 491 37.90 27.39 -4.51
CA PHE A 491 36.93 27.03 -5.54
C PHE A 491 37.61 26.14 -6.58
N SER A 492 37.03 24.97 -6.87
CA SER A 492 37.65 23.96 -7.74
C SER A 492 36.65 23.18 -8.58
N ASN A 493 36.99 22.87 -9.83
CA ASN A 493 36.14 22.08 -10.73
C ASN A 493 34.70 22.65 -10.84
N ILE A 494 34.54 23.92 -11.19
CA ILE A 494 33.23 24.58 -11.29
C ILE A 494 32.91 24.92 -12.75
N SER A 495 31.66 24.72 -13.19
CA SER A 495 31.18 25.12 -14.52
C SER A 495 29.89 25.94 -14.47
N LEU A 496 29.87 27.04 -15.23
CA LEU A 496 28.72 27.91 -15.45
C LEU A 496 28.38 27.87 -16.94
N ASN A 497 27.17 27.43 -17.31
CA ASN A 497 26.78 27.22 -18.71
C ASN A 497 25.38 27.79 -18.99
N HIS A 498 25.23 28.55 -20.07
CA HIS A 498 23.96 29.18 -20.46
C HIS A 498 23.34 30.03 -19.34
N ILE A 499 23.98 31.17 -19.04
CA ILE A 499 23.45 32.18 -18.12
C ILE A 499 23.03 33.41 -18.94
N GLY A 500 21.91 34.02 -18.58
CA GLY A 500 21.43 35.27 -19.19
C GLY A 500 22.35 36.47 -18.94
N ASN A 501 21.81 37.69 -19.09
CA ASN A 501 22.58 38.89 -18.78
C ASN A 501 22.80 38.99 -17.26
N ILE A 502 23.97 39.49 -16.87
CA ILE A 502 24.40 39.66 -15.49
C ILE A 502 24.60 41.17 -15.26
N SER A 503 23.93 41.75 -14.25
CA SER A 503 23.99 43.18 -13.95
C SER A 503 24.09 43.49 -12.47
N GLY A 504 24.97 44.40 -12.07
CA GLY A 504 25.25 44.73 -10.67
C GLY A 504 26.17 45.94 -10.51
N ILE A 505 26.79 46.10 -9.33
CA ILE A 505 27.75 47.19 -9.05
C ILE A 505 29.18 46.71 -9.30
N ASN A 506 29.64 45.73 -8.52
CA ASN A 506 30.82 44.93 -8.81
C ASN A 506 30.33 43.64 -9.48
N VAL A 507 30.66 43.44 -10.75
CA VAL A 507 30.05 42.37 -11.56
C VAL A 507 31.08 41.47 -12.24
N GLY A 508 30.79 40.17 -12.25
CA GLY A 508 31.59 39.15 -12.90
C GLY A 508 30.74 37.97 -13.37
N GLY A 509 31.18 37.35 -14.47
CA GLY A 509 30.61 36.09 -14.95
C GLY A 509 30.73 34.94 -13.94
N PHE A 510 31.67 35.04 -12.98
CA PHE A 510 31.76 34.21 -11.79
C PHE A 510 31.43 35.02 -10.52
N ALA A 511 32.14 36.12 -10.22
CA ALA A 511 31.90 36.85 -8.98
C ALA A 511 32.11 38.36 -8.98
N GLY A 512 31.47 39.07 -8.04
CA GLY A 512 31.71 40.51 -7.84
C GLY A 512 33.12 40.74 -7.30
N ASP A 513 33.43 40.16 -6.14
CA ASP A 513 34.79 40.04 -5.62
C ASP A 513 35.19 38.56 -5.46
N ALA A 514 36.18 38.11 -6.23
CA ALA A 514 36.78 36.78 -6.15
C ALA A 514 38.06 36.82 -5.31
N ILE A 515 38.04 36.24 -4.10
CA ILE A 515 39.10 36.38 -3.10
C ILE A 515 39.57 35.00 -2.61
N GLY A 516 40.80 34.59 -2.94
CA GLY A 516 41.38 33.32 -2.49
C GLY A 516 41.98 32.49 -3.62
N THR A 517 41.56 31.22 -3.75
CA THR A 517 42.11 30.27 -4.72
C THR A 517 41.01 29.71 -5.62
N PHE A 518 41.19 29.84 -6.94
CA PHE A 518 40.25 29.43 -7.98
C PHE A 518 40.98 28.53 -8.98
N SER A 519 40.59 27.26 -9.09
CA SER A 519 41.26 26.29 -9.96
C SER A 519 40.28 25.48 -10.81
N ASN A 520 40.63 25.18 -12.06
CA ASN A 520 39.80 24.38 -12.98
C ASN A 520 38.37 24.94 -13.07
N ILE A 521 38.15 26.06 -13.76
CA ILE A 521 36.81 26.68 -13.87
C ILE A 521 36.47 26.98 -15.35
N SER A 522 35.23 26.75 -15.75
CA SER A 522 34.73 27.13 -17.08
C SER A 522 33.45 27.96 -17.03
N LEU A 523 33.43 29.06 -17.78
CA LEU A 523 32.26 29.90 -18.03
C LEU A 523 31.96 29.81 -19.52
N ASN A 524 30.80 29.29 -19.89
CA ASN A 524 30.41 29.07 -21.29
C ASN A 524 29.03 29.67 -21.57
N ASN A 525 28.89 30.42 -22.67
CA ASN A 525 27.60 30.99 -23.12
C ASN A 525 26.94 31.86 -22.02
N ILE A 526 27.63 32.94 -21.64
CA ILE A 526 27.16 33.93 -20.66
C ILE A 526 26.70 35.18 -21.41
N GLY A 527 25.58 35.79 -21.00
CA GLY A 527 25.08 37.05 -21.58
C GLY A 527 25.99 38.26 -21.36
N ASN A 528 25.47 39.47 -21.59
CA ASN A 528 26.22 40.69 -21.31
C ASN A 528 26.45 40.85 -19.79
N ILE A 529 27.61 41.38 -19.42
CA ILE A 529 28.04 41.59 -18.03
C ILE A 529 28.15 43.10 -17.82
N SER A 530 27.29 43.68 -16.98
CA SER A 530 27.11 45.14 -16.88
C SER A 530 27.21 45.65 -15.44
N GLY A 531 28.31 46.33 -15.14
CA GLY A 531 28.58 47.00 -13.87
C GLY A 531 28.12 48.43 -13.93
N SER A 532 27.32 48.88 -12.97
CA SER A 532 26.87 50.27 -12.85
C SER A 532 26.91 50.72 -11.39
N SER A 533 27.65 51.79 -11.12
CA SER A 533 27.85 52.34 -9.78
C SER A 533 27.53 53.83 -9.71
N SER A 534 27.11 54.30 -8.55
CA SER A 534 27.13 55.72 -8.15
C SER A 534 28.13 56.01 -7.02
N GLY A 535 28.91 54.99 -6.63
CA GLY A 535 29.95 55.07 -5.60
C GLY A 535 31.34 55.33 -6.18
N ILE A 536 32.36 55.20 -5.33
CA ILE A 536 33.76 55.48 -5.68
C ILE A 536 34.26 54.57 -6.80
N TYR A 537 33.80 53.33 -6.93
CA TYR A 537 34.26 52.41 -7.97
C TYR A 537 33.11 51.69 -8.67
N SER A 538 33.31 51.35 -9.94
CA SER A 538 32.54 50.36 -10.70
C SER A 538 33.52 49.35 -11.30
N TYR A 539 33.23 48.05 -11.17
CA TYR A 539 34.08 46.98 -11.69
C TYR A 539 33.24 45.97 -12.50
N ALA A 540 33.66 45.66 -13.72
CA ALA A 540 33.06 44.62 -14.54
C ALA A 540 34.13 43.71 -15.17
N GLY A 541 33.94 42.39 -15.11
CA GLY A 541 34.84 41.46 -15.80
C GLY A 541 34.24 40.13 -16.24
N GLY A 542 34.84 39.50 -17.24
CA GLY A 542 34.34 38.23 -17.78
C GLY A 542 34.31 37.10 -16.74
N PHE A 543 35.25 37.11 -15.78
CA PHE A 543 35.28 36.24 -14.61
C PHE A 543 34.90 36.99 -13.34
N ALA A 544 35.53 38.13 -13.03
CA ALA A 544 35.27 38.85 -11.78
C ALA A 544 35.22 40.38 -11.90
N GLY A 545 34.52 41.05 -10.98
CA GLY A 545 34.67 42.49 -10.79
C GLY A 545 36.08 42.80 -10.27
N GLY A 546 36.36 42.36 -9.03
CA GLY A 546 37.71 42.32 -8.44
C GLY A 546 38.24 40.89 -8.31
N ALA A 547 39.48 40.64 -8.72
CA ALA A 547 40.15 39.35 -8.66
C ALA A 547 41.40 39.42 -7.78
N TYR A 548 41.35 38.79 -6.60
CA TYR A 548 42.34 38.90 -5.53
C TYR A 548 42.85 37.52 -5.07
N GLY A 549 44.05 37.11 -5.48
CA GLY A 549 44.65 35.83 -5.04
C GLY A 549 45.21 34.97 -6.17
N THR A 550 44.89 33.68 -6.18
CA THR A 550 45.45 32.70 -7.13
C THR A 550 44.37 32.13 -8.04
N PHE A 551 44.59 32.27 -9.35
CA PHE A 551 43.69 31.84 -10.42
C PHE A 551 44.45 30.89 -11.34
N SER A 552 43.98 29.65 -11.48
CA SER A 552 44.62 28.62 -12.30
C SER A 552 43.62 27.82 -13.14
N ASN A 553 44.01 27.48 -14.37
CA ASN A 553 43.23 26.58 -15.24
C ASN A 553 41.79 27.10 -15.47
N ILE A 554 41.64 28.35 -15.93
CA ILE A 554 40.32 28.99 -16.08
C ILE A 554 40.04 29.26 -17.56
N SER A 555 38.83 28.97 -18.02
CA SER A 555 38.42 29.18 -19.41
C SER A 555 37.10 29.96 -19.51
N LEU A 556 37.11 31.02 -20.31
CA LEU A 556 35.97 31.88 -20.60
C LEU A 556 35.64 31.74 -22.08
N ASN A 557 34.42 31.33 -22.42
CA ASN A 557 34.01 31.13 -23.79
C ASN A 557 32.58 31.61 -24.08
N HIS A 558 32.40 32.34 -25.18
CA HIS A 558 31.10 32.93 -25.55
C HIS A 558 30.54 33.78 -24.40
N ILE A 559 31.27 34.83 -24.04
CA ILE A 559 30.85 35.83 -23.05
C ILE A 559 30.34 37.05 -23.83
N GLY A 560 29.22 37.64 -23.40
CA GLY A 560 28.69 38.86 -23.99
C GLY A 560 29.60 40.08 -23.83
N SER A 561 29.07 41.27 -24.13
CA SER A 561 29.81 42.51 -23.90
C SER A 561 29.97 42.77 -22.40
N ILE A 562 31.14 43.25 -22.00
CA ILE A 562 31.52 43.55 -20.62
C ILE A 562 31.59 45.07 -20.48
N SER A 563 30.63 45.67 -19.79
CA SER A 563 30.55 47.12 -19.59
C SER A 563 30.66 47.51 -18.12
N SER A 564 31.43 48.56 -17.82
CA SER A 564 31.42 49.25 -16.53
C SER A 564 31.01 50.71 -16.72
N SER A 565 30.17 51.22 -15.82
CA SER A 565 29.74 52.61 -15.78
C SER A 565 29.77 53.17 -14.36
N ASN A 566 30.51 54.27 -14.16
CA ASN A 566 30.44 55.05 -12.93
C ASN A 566 29.69 56.37 -13.17
N SER A 567 28.68 56.62 -12.33
CA SER A 567 27.77 57.77 -12.35
C SER A 567 27.96 58.71 -11.14
N SER A 568 29.02 58.51 -10.36
CA SER A 568 29.26 59.27 -9.14
C SER A 568 29.65 60.73 -9.41
N ASN A 569 29.30 61.61 -8.47
CA ASN A 569 29.80 62.99 -8.39
C ASN A 569 30.97 63.12 -7.40
N SER A 570 31.63 62.00 -7.08
CA SER A 570 32.78 61.98 -6.17
C SER A 570 33.98 62.71 -6.78
N SER A 571 34.83 63.30 -5.93
CA SER A 571 36.13 63.85 -6.36
C SER A 571 37.08 62.76 -6.82
N ASN A 572 36.88 61.54 -6.32
CA ASN A 572 37.63 60.34 -6.67
C ASN A 572 36.60 59.28 -7.06
N SER A 573 36.50 58.93 -8.34
CA SER A 573 35.57 57.90 -8.79
C SER A 573 36.05 57.25 -10.07
N ASP A 574 36.24 55.93 -10.10
CA ASP A 574 36.82 55.24 -11.25
C ASP A 574 35.87 54.16 -11.81
N SER A 575 36.09 53.81 -13.08
CA SER A 575 35.36 52.72 -13.76
C SER A 575 36.33 51.76 -14.43
N TYR A 576 36.11 50.46 -14.24
CA TYR A 576 37.03 49.41 -14.67
C TYR A 576 36.31 48.26 -15.39
N ALA A 577 36.71 47.98 -16.63
CA ALA A 577 36.18 46.86 -17.42
C ALA A 577 37.31 45.97 -17.95
N GLY A 578 37.18 44.64 -17.86
CA GLY A 578 38.17 43.76 -18.48
C GLY A 578 37.73 42.35 -18.85
N GLY A 579 38.35 41.77 -19.87
CA GLY A 579 37.94 40.48 -20.44
C GLY A 579 37.98 39.30 -19.45
N PHE A 580 38.82 39.39 -18.43
CA PHE A 580 38.85 38.49 -17.27
C PHE A 580 38.38 39.20 -15.99
N ALA A 581 38.94 40.38 -15.67
CA ALA A 581 38.58 41.10 -14.45
C ALA A 581 38.44 42.62 -14.64
N GLY A 582 37.59 43.28 -13.85
CA GLY A 582 37.64 44.74 -13.72
C GLY A 582 38.96 45.18 -13.08
N TYR A 583 39.32 44.58 -11.95
CA TYR A 583 40.56 44.84 -11.22
C TYR A 583 41.26 43.53 -10.87
N ALA A 584 42.57 43.41 -11.16
CA ALA A 584 43.33 42.17 -10.99
C ALA A 584 44.57 42.36 -10.10
N SER A 585 44.66 41.57 -9.04
CA SER A 585 45.80 41.55 -8.11
C SER A 585 46.11 40.13 -7.61
N GLY A 586 47.21 39.54 -8.09
CA GLY A 586 47.69 38.23 -7.66
C GLY A 586 48.33 37.38 -8.78
N THR A 587 48.18 36.06 -8.66
CA THR A 587 48.80 35.08 -9.57
C THR A 587 47.75 34.49 -10.51
N PHE A 588 47.94 34.70 -11.81
CA PHE A 588 47.06 34.25 -12.88
C PHE A 588 47.82 33.26 -13.76
N SER A 589 47.28 32.06 -13.96
CA SER A 589 47.99 30.96 -14.61
C SER A 589 47.07 30.08 -15.46
N ASN A 590 47.51 29.69 -16.67
CA ASN A 590 46.77 28.78 -17.56
C ASN A 590 45.32 29.27 -17.81
N ILE A 591 45.16 30.47 -18.37
CA ILE A 591 43.84 31.11 -18.55
C ILE A 591 43.58 31.37 -20.03
N SER A 592 42.39 30.99 -20.52
CA SER A 592 41.94 31.29 -21.88
C SER A 592 40.66 32.11 -21.96
N LEU A 593 40.66 33.09 -22.86
CA LEU A 593 39.52 33.93 -23.22
C LEU A 593 39.26 33.73 -24.71
N ASN A 594 38.08 33.21 -25.07
CA ASN A 594 37.71 32.95 -26.48
C ASN A 594 36.29 33.45 -26.77
N ASN A 595 36.14 34.33 -27.76
CA ASN A 595 34.86 34.94 -28.11
C ASN A 595 34.24 35.68 -26.90
N ILE A 596 34.95 36.72 -26.48
CA ILE A 596 34.47 37.74 -25.52
C ILE A 596 33.91 38.91 -26.35
N GLY A 597 32.76 39.46 -25.96
CA GLY A 597 32.19 40.66 -26.57
C GLY A 597 32.93 41.96 -26.21
N ASN A 598 32.40 43.09 -26.69
CA ASN A 598 33.01 44.42 -26.50
C ASN A 598 33.29 44.73 -25.02
N ILE A 599 34.45 45.30 -24.73
CA ILE A 599 34.87 45.70 -23.37
C ILE A 599 34.81 47.22 -23.31
N SER A 600 33.96 47.78 -22.44
CA SER A 600 33.74 49.22 -22.35
C SER A 600 33.75 49.72 -20.90
N SER A 601 34.50 50.80 -20.64
CA SER A 601 34.47 51.51 -19.38
C SER A 601 34.00 52.95 -19.60
N SER A 602 33.18 53.45 -18.68
CA SER A 602 32.60 54.78 -18.78
C SER A 602 32.47 55.47 -17.42
N ASN A 603 32.74 56.78 -17.38
CA ASN A 603 32.75 57.55 -16.13
C ASN A 603 32.18 58.96 -16.36
N SER A 604 31.13 59.34 -15.63
CA SER A 604 30.50 60.66 -15.78
C SER A 604 31.11 61.76 -14.91
N SER A 605 32.03 61.42 -14.00
CA SER A 605 32.69 62.43 -13.16
C SER A 605 33.71 63.22 -14.00
N ASN A 606 33.68 64.54 -13.89
CA ASN A 606 34.66 65.44 -14.53
C ASN A 606 35.74 65.91 -13.52
N SER A 607 35.97 65.16 -12.44
CA SER A 607 37.02 65.48 -11.47
C SER A 607 38.41 65.07 -11.98
N SER A 608 39.46 65.76 -11.52
CA SER A 608 40.86 65.47 -11.90
C SER A 608 41.45 64.19 -11.30
N HIS A 609 40.63 63.35 -10.64
CA HIS A 609 41.03 62.09 -10.03
C HIS A 609 39.94 61.01 -10.25
N SER A 610 39.26 61.06 -11.39
CA SER A 610 38.23 60.10 -11.80
C SER A 610 38.53 59.62 -13.22
N ASP A 611 38.96 58.38 -13.38
CA ASP A 611 39.44 57.88 -14.67
C ASP A 611 38.62 56.67 -15.17
N SER A 612 38.79 56.33 -16.44
CA SER A 612 38.15 55.18 -17.11
C SER A 612 39.20 54.20 -17.61
N TYR A 613 39.10 52.93 -17.19
CA TYR A 613 40.05 51.86 -17.52
C TYR A 613 39.37 50.68 -18.22
N ALA A 614 39.87 50.27 -19.38
CA ALA A 614 39.39 49.12 -20.14
C ALA A 614 40.56 48.28 -20.69
N GLY A 615 40.54 46.96 -20.49
CA GLY A 615 41.61 46.10 -21.01
C GLY A 615 41.17 44.68 -21.36
N GLY A 616 41.82 44.09 -22.37
CA GLY A 616 41.42 42.79 -22.91
C GLY A 616 41.52 41.61 -21.93
N PHE A 617 42.29 41.76 -20.85
CA PHE A 617 42.31 40.87 -19.69
C PHE A 617 41.82 41.61 -18.43
N ALA A 618 42.34 42.80 -18.11
CA ALA A 618 42.03 43.54 -16.90
C ALA A 618 41.73 45.02 -17.13
N GLY A 619 40.82 45.63 -16.37
CA GLY A 619 40.69 47.09 -16.32
C GLY A 619 41.94 47.73 -15.69
N GLU A 620 42.21 47.43 -14.41
CA GLU A 620 43.49 47.77 -13.73
C GLU A 620 44.21 46.50 -13.27
N ILE A 621 45.55 46.50 -13.37
CA ILE A 621 46.43 45.53 -12.70
C ILE A 621 47.21 46.22 -11.58
N ASN A 622 47.25 45.62 -10.38
CA ASN A 622 47.93 46.21 -9.23
C ASN A 622 48.62 45.15 -8.36
N HIS A 623 49.34 45.60 -7.33
CA HIS A 623 49.95 44.77 -6.30
C HIS A 623 49.02 44.64 -5.09
N SER A 624 49.24 43.58 -4.33
CA SER A 624 48.92 43.57 -2.90
C SER A 624 50.18 43.96 -2.12
N ASN A 625 50.04 44.38 -0.85
CA ASN A 625 51.11 45.02 -0.06
C ASN A 625 52.47 44.29 0.02
N TYR A 626 52.58 43.04 -0.42
CA TYR A 626 53.82 42.24 -0.39
C TYR A 626 54.15 41.47 -1.68
N ASN A 627 53.39 41.59 -2.78
CA ASN A 627 53.71 40.93 -4.06
C ASN A 627 53.09 41.61 -5.30
N HIS A 628 53.85 41.66 -6.39
CA HIS A 628 53.41 42.04 -7.74
C HIS A 628 52.49 40.97 -8.37
N SER A 629 51.64 41.35 -9.32
CA SER A 629 50.86 40.34 -10.06
C SER A 629 51.71 39.62 -11.09
N THR A 630 51.42 38.33 -11.28
CA THR A 630 52.11 37.44 -12.20
C THR A 630 51.10 36.82 -13.15
N PHE A 631 51.37 36.91 -14.45
CA PHE A 631 50.53 36.41 -15.53
C PHE A 631 51.30 35.36 -16.33
N LYS A 632 50.88 34.09 -16.23
CA LYS A 632 51.56 32.94 -16.85
C LYS A 632 50.63 32.13 -17.75
N ASN A 633 51.06 31.73 -18.95
CA ASN A 633 50.28 30.87 -19.86
C ASN A 633 48.86 31.45 -20.09
N ILE A 634 48.77 32.71 -20.52
CA ILE A 634 47.51 33.43 -20.73
C ILE A 634 47.28 33.60 -22.23
N TYR A 635 46.14 33.13 -22.74
CA TYR A 635 45.82 33.10 -24.16
C TYR A 635 44.48 33.78 -24.45
N ILE A 636 44.46 34.79 -25.31
CA ILE A 636 43.27 35.61 -25.57
C ILE A 636 43.00 35.68 -27.07
N PHE A 637 41.83 35.22 -27.53
CA PHE A 637 41.40 35.35 -28.93
C PHE A 637 40.21 36.31 -29.05
N PHE A 638 40.45 37.46 -29.68
CA PHE A 638 39.41 38.41 -30.05
C PHE A 638 38.90 38.12 -31.47
N ASN A 639 37.58 38.13 -31.63
CA ASN A 639 36.93 38.04 -32.94
C ASN A 639 37.00 39.39 -33.68
N PRO A 640 36.87 39.41 -35.02
CA PRO A 640 36.87 40.66 -35.79
C PRO A 640 35.70 41.57 -35.44
N ASN A 641 35.92 42.88 -35.53
CA ASN A 641 35.04 43.97 -35.08
C ASN A 641 34.92 44.09 -33.55
N MET A 642 35.89 43.56 -32.80
CA MET A 642 35.96 43.69 -31.34
C MET A 642 36.46 45.09 -30.94
N SER A 643 35.80 45.72 -29.97
CA SER A 643 36.23 47.00 -29.40
C SER A 643 36.55 46.92 -27.90
N ILE A 644 37.68 47.54 -27.52
CA ILE A 644 38.05 47.85 -26.13
C ILE A 644 38.04 49.38 -26.03
N SER A 645 37.28 49.96 -25.09
CA SER A 645 37.06 51.41 -25.02
C SER A 645 36.94 51.95 -23.59
N ALA A 646 37.48 53.13 -23.36
CA ALA A 646 37.32 53.92 -22.14
C ALA A 646 36.77 55.30 -22.53
N SER A 647 35.81 55.84 -21.75
CA SER A 647 35.12 57.09 -22.10
C SER A 647 34.67 57.92 -20.88
N GLY A 648 34.98 59.22 -20.87
CA GLY A 648 34.68 60.09 -19.74
C GLY A 648 35.62 59.87 -18.55
N GLY A 649 35.49 60.69 -17.51
CA GLY A 649 36.60 60.90 -16.58
C GLY A 649 37.66 61.84 -17.12
N ASN A 650 38.69 62.08 -16.32
CA ASN A 650 39.86 62.91 -16.62
C ASN A 650 40.84 62.18 -17.56
N GLN A 651 41.17 60.91 -17.30
CA GLN A 651 41.97 60.06 -18.19
C GLN A 651 41.16 58.86 -18.69
N ASN A 652 41.52 58.39 -19.89
CA ASN A 652 40.82 57.33 -20.61
C ASN A 652 41.83 56.31 -21.13
N TYR A 653 41.92 55.17 -20.44
CA TYR A 653 42.93 54.15 -20.70
C TYR A 653 42.30 52.88 -21.28
N ALA A 654 42.48 52.66 -22.58
CA ALA A 654 42.19 51.39 -23.24
C ALA A 654 43.51 50.66 -23.56
N GLY A 655 43.59 49.35 -23.32
CA GLY A 655 44.77 48.53 -23.64
C GLY A 655 44.43 47.10 -24.07
N LYS A 656 45.36 46.41 -24.74
CA LYS A 656 45.10 45.06 -25.30
C LYS A 656 45.09 43.99 -24.21
N PHE A 657 45.91 44.10 -23.17
CA PHE A 657 45.86 43.26 -21.98
C PHE A 657 45.28 44.01 -20.78
N PHE A 658 45.80 45.18 -20.43
CA PHE A 658 45.34 45.96 -19.28
C PHE A 658 45.05 47.43 -19.63
N GLY A 659 44.09 48.04 -18.94
CA GLY A 659 43.84 49.48 -19.04
C GLY A 659 44.88 50.31 -18.27
N GLY A 660 45.04 50.05 -16.97
CA GLY A 660 45.95 50.83 -16.11
C GLY A 660 46.71 50.03 -15.04
N TYR A 661 47.64 50.71 -14.37
CA TYR A 661 48.41 50.25 -13.20
C TYR A 661 48.94 51.47 -12.40
N LYS A 662 49.40 51.27 -11.16
CA LYS A 662 49.90 52.35 -10.29
C LYS A 662 51.41 52.52 -10.35
N ASP A 663 51.91 53.73 -10.08
CA ASP A 663 53.34 54.06 -10.21
C ASP A 663 54.29 53.11 -9.47
N ASN A 664 55.49 52.90 -10.05
CA ASN A 664 56.55 52.00 -9.60
C ASN A 664 56.24 50.48 -9.63
N TYR A 665 55.09 50.09 -10.19
CA TYR A 665 54.70 48.68 -10.30
C TYR A 665 55.29 47.98 -11.54
N ASN A 666 55.88 46.79 -11.34
CA ASN A 666 56.36 45.92 -12.42
C ASN A 666 55.61 44.56 -12.41
N PRO A 667 54.67 44.31 -13.34
CA PRO A 667 54.02 43.01 -13.50
C PRO A 667 54.93 41.99 -14.21
N THR A 668 54.78 40.71 -13.86
CA THR A 668 55.51 39.61 -14.51
C THR A 668 54.66 38.96 -15.60
N PHE A 669 55.22 38.81 -16.82
CA PHE A 669 54.56 38.15 -17.95
C PHE A 669 55.38 36.95 -18.46
N ASP A 670 54.79 35.76 -18.48
CA ASP A 670 55.44 34.53 -18.93
C ASP A 670 54.49 33.76 -19.86
N ASN A 671 54.85 33.56 -21.13
CA ASN A 671 53.99 32.91 -22.12
C ASN A 671 52.56 33.51 -22.17
N VAL A 672 52.49 34.82 -22.43
CA VAL A 672 51.24 35.58 -22.57
C VAL A 672 51.04 35.97 -24.03
N HIS A 673 49.91 35.58 -24.63
CA HIS A 673 49.60 35.79 -26.04
C HIS A 673 48.19 36.36 -26.26
N ILE A 674 48.08 37.32 -27.19
CA ILE A 674 46.81 37.92 -27.64
C ILE A 674 46.72 37.80 -29.16
N TYR A 675 45.59 37.34 -29.67
CA TYR A 675 45.30 37.23 -31.09
C TYR A 675 44.17 38.22 -31.44
N HIS A 676 44.43 39.19 -32.31
CA HIS A 676 43.42 40.16 -32.76
C HIS A 676 43.54 40.51 -34.25
N HIS A 677 42.45 41.01 -34.80
CA HIS A 677 42.39 41.43 -36.21
C HIS A 677 43.12 42.77 -36.44
N ALA A 678 43.76 42.94 -37.61
CA ALA A 678 44.67 44.03 -37.92
C ALA A 678 44.04 45.44 -37.90
N ASN A 679 42.74 45.53 -38.21
CA ASN A 679 42.00 46.80 -38.20
C ASN A 679 41.40 47.13 -36.82
N ASP A 680 41.48 46.20 -35.86
CA ASP A 680 40.82 46.27 -34.57
C ASP A 680 41.80 46.74 -33.48
N LEU A 681 41.27 47.22 -32.35
CA LEU A 681 42.04 47.58 -31.14
C LEU A 681 43.15 48.64 -31.35
N THR A 682 43.05 49.45 -32.41
CA THR A 682 44.03 50.51 -32.75
C THR A 682 44.08 51.64 -31.72
N ASN A 683 43.00 51.87 -30.98
CA ASN A 683 42.91 52.80 -29.86
C ASN A 683 43.45 52.23 -28.53
N ALA A 684 43.44 50.90 -28.38
CA ALA A 684 43.78 50.21 -27.15
C ALA A 684 45.32 50.09 -27.02
N THR A 685 45.96 51.10 -26.43
CA THR A 685 47.42 51.30 -26.45
C THR A 685 48.05 51.62 -25.08
N ALA A 686 47.30 51.61 -23.98
CA ALA A 686 47.81 51.96 -22.65
C ALA A 686 48.94 51.02 -22.16
N ASP A 687 48.85 49.74 -22.50
CA ASP A 687 49.80 48.69 -22.14
C ASP A 687 50.96 48.49 -23.14
N LYS A 688 51.06 49.33 -24.18
CA LYS A 688 52.00 49.16 -25.31
C LYS A 688 53.48 48.96 -24.92
N ASN A 689 53.91 49.50 -23.79
CA ASN A 689 55.28 49.37 -23.29
C ASN A 689 55.64 47.89 -22.97
N TYR A 690 54.64 47.05 -22.72
CA TYR A 690 54.77 45.63 -22.40
C TYR A 690 54.52 44.71 -23.60
N TRP A 691 54.21 45.25 -24.78
CA TRP A 691 54.00 44.43 -25.98
C TRP A 691 55.32 43.93 -26.58
N ASN A 692 55.19 42.79 -27.27
CA ASN A 692 56.06 42.32 -28.34
C ASN A 692 55.17 42.05 -29.57
N ASP A 693 55.63 42.44 -30.77
CA ASP A 693 55.02 42.02 -32.03
C ASP A 693 55.50 40.61 -32.39
N PHE A 694 54.65 39.62 -32.20
CA PHE A 694 54.99 38.22 -32.44
C PHE A 694 55.16 37.92 -33.93
N ASN A 695 54.45 38.64 -34.81
CA ASN A 695 54.56 38.46 -36.26
C ASN A 695 55.94 38.86 -36.82
N THR A 696 56.70 39.68 -36.09
CA THR A 696 58.02 40.18 -36.49
C THR A 696 59.18 39.60 -35.67
N ASN A 697 58.96 39.32 -34.38
CA ASN A 697 60.04 38.99 -33.43
C ASN A 697 59.98 37.57 -32.82
N ASP A 698 59.04 36.72 -33.26
CA ASP A 698 58.70 35.46 -32.58
C ASP A 698 58.39 35.67 -31.07
N TYR A 699 58.62 34.66 -30.22
CA TYR A 699 58.36 34.72 -28.79
C TYR A 699 59.40 35.55 -28.03
N VAL A 700 58.93 36.56 -27.28
CA VAL A 700 59.74 37.30 -26.31
C VAL A 700 59.18 37.10 -24.90
N SER A 701 60.07 36.71 -23.98
CA SER A 701 59.78 36.54 -22.55
C SER A 701 59.67 37.89 -21.82
N ASN A 702 58.94 37.95 -20.71
CA ASN A 702 58.60 39.19 -19.97
C ASN A 702 57.81 40.22 -20.81
N LYS A 703 57.08 39.75 -21.83
CA LYS A 703 56.28 40.56 -22.75
C LYS A 703 54.93 39.90 -23.07
N ILE A 704 53.96 40.74 -23.42
CA ILE A 704 52.67 40.38 -23.99
C ILE A 704 52.89 40.19 -25.49
N ASN A 705 52.81 38.95 -25.99
CA ASN A 705 53.09 38.62 -27.37
C ASN A 705 51.83 38.80 -28.23
N ILE A 706 51.79 39.88 -29.01
CA ILE A 706 50.67 40.27 -29.85
C ILE A 706 50.79 39.57 -31.20
N HIS A 707 49.80 38.72 -31.52
CA HIS A 707 49.57 38.15 -32.83
C HIS A 707 48.53 38.99 -33.56
N THR A 708 48.92 39.61 -34.67
CA THR A 708 48.03 40.36 -35.55
C THR A 708 47.63 39.48 -36.73
N TYR A 709 46.33 39.34 -36.99
CA TYR A 709 45.78 38.54 -38.10
C TYR A 709 44.89 39.39 -39.02
N ASN A 710 44.66 38.91 -40.25
CA ASN A 710 43.69 39.44 -41.22
C ASN A 710 42.70 38.34 -41.64
N ASP A 711 41.71 38.65 -42.49
CA ASP A 711 40.69 37.67 -42.90
C ASP A 711 41.24 36.39 -43.55
N ASN A 712 42.44 36.42 -44.16
CA ASN A 712 43.04 35.25 -44.81
C ASN A 712 43.69 34.27 -43.83
N ASP A 713 44.33 34.76 -42.77
CA ASP A 713 45.10 33.96 -41.81
C ASP A 713 44.45 33.85 -40.42
N LYS A 714 43.31 34.51 -40.18
CA LYS A 714 42.44 34.34 -39.01
C LYS A 714 42.28 32.88 -38.57
N ASN A 715 42.06 31.96 -39.51
CA ASN A 715 41.87 30.54 -39.20
C ASN A 715 43.16 29.87 -38.70
N GLN A 716 44.33 30.29 -39.18
CA GLN A 716 45.62 29.84 -38.66
C GLN A 716 45.87 30.39 -37.26
N ALA A 717 45.63 31.69 -37.04
CA ALA A 717 45.73 32.33 -35.72
C ALA A 717 44.78 31.67 -34.70
N TYR A 718 43.53 31.38 -35.10
CA TYR A 718 42.58 30.66 -34.24
C TYR A 718 43.01 29.22 -33.95
N ASN A 719 43.60 28.51 -34.92
CA ASN A 719 44.13 27.17 -34.70
C ASN A 719 45.36 27.17 -33.76
N GLN A 720 46.25 28.17 -33.85
CA GLN A 720 47.35 28.37 -32.91
C GLN A 720 46.83 28.67 -31.49
N PHE A 721 45.87 29.59 -31.36
CA PHE A 721 45.17 29.82 -30.10
C PHE A 721 44.55 28.53 -29.55
N LYS A 722 43.85 27.76 -30.39
CA LYS A 722 43.18 26.51 -30.01
C LYS A 722 44.15 25.42 -29.55
N GLN A 723 45.36 25.36 -30.08
CA GLN A 723 46.40 24.46 -29.56
C GLN A 723 46.75 24.81 -28.11
N GLN A 724 46.90 26.11 -27.80
CA GLN A 724 47.22 26.59 -26.45
C GLN A 724 46.03 26.46 -25.47
N ASP A 725 44.83 26.85 -25.90
CA ASP A 725 43.56 26.70 -25.15
C ASP A 725 43.18 25.24 -24.86
N ASN A 726 43.70 24.28 -25.63
CA ASN A 726 43.57 22.85 -25.35
C ASN A 726 44.58 22.33 -24.30
N THR A 727 45.61 23.10 -23.93
CA THR A 727 46.54 22.73 -22.83
C THR A 727 45.98 23.05 -21.44
N ILE A 728 44.96 23.91 -21.37
CA ILE A 728 44.33 24.35 -20.13
C ILE A 728 43.41 23.24 -19.61
N ALA A 729 43.68 22.77 -18.39
CA ALA A 729 42.82 21.81 -17.72
C ALA A 729 41.42 22.41 -17.50
N ARG A 730 40.38 21.67 -17.89
CA ARG A 730 38.98 22.08 -17.72
C ARG A 730 38.35 21.35 -16.54
N PRO A 731 37.33 21.93 -15.89
CA PRO A 731 36.67 21.29 -14.76
C PRO A 731 36.07 19.93 -15.16
N ILE A 732 36.44 18.88 -14.45
CA ILE A 732 35.84 17.54 -14.60
C ILE A 732 34.50 17.54 -13.86
N VAL A 733 33.50 18.27 -14.38
CA VAL A 733 32.13 18.28 -13.83
C VAL A 733 31.26 17.18 -14.44
N GLN A 734 31.86 16.02 -14.70
CA GLN A 734 31.09 14.80 -14.51
C GLN A 734 30.91 14.67 -13.00
N LEU A 735 29.76 15.14 -12.51
CA LEU A 735 29.29 14.80 -11.17
C LEU A 735 29.43 13.28 -11.02
N PRO A 736 30.00 12.78 -9.89
CA PRO A 736 30.08 11.35 -9.68
C PRO A 736 28.67 10.77 -9.87
N ASN A 737 28.55 9.71 -10.67
CA ASN A 737 27.27 9.05 -10.90
C ASN A 737 26.90 8.26 -9.64
N ILE A 738 26.52 9.00 -8.60
CA ILE A 738 26.02 8.51 -7.33
C ILE A 738 24.65 7.93 -7.64
N THR A 739 24.64 6.67 -8.08
CA THR A 739 23.44 5.84 -8.10
C THR A 739 22.82 5.93 -6.71
N PRO A 740 21.66 6.56 -6.54
CA PRO A 740 21.16 6.85 -5.21
C PRO A 740 20.93 5.54 -4.44
N PRO A 741 21.30 5.47 -3.15
CA PRO A 741 21.25 4.22 -2.39
C PRO A 741 19.84 3.65 -2.38
N SER A 742 19.70 2.33 -2.51
CA SER A 742 18.39 1.67 -2.57
C SER A 742 17.56 2.00 -1.32
N ASN A 743 16.57 2.89 -1.50
CA ASN A 743 15.99 3.64 -0.39
C ASN A 743 15.29 2.70 0.63
N PRO A 744 15.75 2.62 1.89
CA PRO A 744 15.10 1.81 2.92
C PRO A 744 13.73 2.35 3.36
N SER A 745 13.42 3.63 3.09
CA SER A 745 12.14 4.27 3.40
C SER A 745 11.15 4.25 2.23
N ASN A 746 11.55 3.78 1.05
CA ASN A 746 10.59 3.50 -0.02
C ASN A 746 9.72 2.32 0.43
N PRO A 747 8.39 2.42 0.34
CA PRO A 747 7.55 1.25 0.51
C PRO A 747 8.00 0.18 -0.49
N PRO A 748 8.15 -1.09 -0.08
CA PRO A 748 8.11 -2.17 -1.06
C PRO A 748 6.77 -2.08 -1.79
N ASP A 749 6.71 -2.54 -3.04
CA ASP A 749 5.43 -2.62 -3.72
C ASP A 749 4.46 -3.48 -2.86
N LEU A 750 3.37 -2.86 -2.42
CA LEU A 750 2.39 -3.48 -1.53
C LEU A 750 1.59 -4.61 -2.23
N THR A 751 1.82 -4.81 -3.53
CA THR A 751 1.26 -5.87 -4.37
C THR A 751 2.23 -7.02 -4.64
N ASP A 752 3.56 -6.81 -4.55
CA ASP A 752 4.56 -7.82 -4.89
C ASP A 752 4.83 -8.82 -3.75
N THR A 753 3.82 -9.68 -3.51
CA THR A 753 4.00 -10.93 -2.76
C THR A 753 3.77 -12.13 -3.67
N ASN A 754 4.85 -12.60 -4.30
CA ASN A 754 4.93 -13.88 -5.02
C ASN A 754 4.88 -15.11 -4.07
N VAL A 755 4.02 -15.05 -3.04
CA VAL A 755 3.72 -16.16 -2.14
C VAL A 755 3.11 -17.30 -2.94
N LYS A 756 3.66 -18.48 -2.70
CA LYS A 756 3.09 -19.76 -3.08
C LYS A 756 2.76 -20.56 -1.84
N LEU A 757 1.59 -21.18 -1.85
CA LEU A 757 1.11 -22.04 -0.77
C LEU A 757 1.58 -23.48 -1.00
N ASP A 758 2.09 -24.12 0.04
CA ASP A 758 2.37 -25.57 0.06
C ASP A 758 1.36 -26.33 0.94
N GLU A 759 1.50 -27.65 0.97
CA GLU A 759 0.67 -28.58 1.75
C GLU A 759 0.48 -28.17 3.23
N ASN A 760 1.49 -27.57 3.86
CA ASN A 760 1.49 -27.13 5.25
C ASN A 760 0.73 -25.81 5.47
N ASP A 761 0.50 -25.01 4.42
CA ASP A 761 -0.30 -23.78 4.48
C ASP A 761 -1.79 -24.05 4.25
N LEU A 762 -2.12 -25.21 3.67
CA LEU A 762 -3.49 -25.62 3.35
C LEU A 762 -4.16 -26.46 4.46
N HIS A 763 -3.39 -26.88 5.46
CA HIS A 763 -3.87 -27.49 6.71
C HIS A 763 -4.83 -28.67 6.50
N GLN A 764 -4.52 -29.56 5.54
CA GLN A 764 -5.44 -30.59 5.03
C GLN A 764 -6.14 -31.41 6.12
N ASP A 765 -5.42 -31.86 7.14
CA ASP A 765 -6.00 -32.67 8.23
C ASP A 765 -7.10 -31.93 8.99
N ILE A 766 -6.92 -30.62 9.22
CA ILE A 766 -7.88 -29.76 9.92
C ILE A 766 -9.09 -29.48 9.03
N ILE A 767 -8.91 -29.31 7.71
CA ILE A 767 -10.05 -29.18 6.79
C ILE A 767 -10.85 -30.49 6.73
N ASN A 768 -10.17 -31.64 6.79
CA ASN A 768 -10.83 -32.95 6.89
C ASN A 768 -11.58 -33.12 8.23
N GLU A 769 -11.01 -32.69 9.37
CA GLU A 769 -11.70 -32.61 10.67
C GLU A 769 -12.99 -31.77 10.56
N ILE A 770 -12.90 -30.59 9.92
CA ILE A 770 -14.07 -29.70 9.72
C ILE A 770 -15.14 -30.33 8.81
N ILE A 771 -14.77 -31.16 7.83
CA ILE A 771 -15.72 -31.93 7.02
C ILE A 771 -16.34 -33.08 7.83
N ASN A 772 -15.53 -33.79 8.63
CA ASN A 772 -15.95 -34.92 9.45
C ASN A 772 -17.06 -34.54 10.46
N ASP A 773 -16.98 -33.35 11.05
CA ASP A 773 -18.02 -32.86 11.99
C ASP A 773 -19.39 -32.68 11.31
N ILE A 774 -19.42 -32.49 9.99
CA ILE A 774 -20.65 -32.50 9.20
C ILE A 774 -21.03 -33.93 8.81
N THR A 775 -20.10 -34.74 8.30
CA THR A 775 -20.42 -36.04 7.67
C THR A 775 -20.61 -37.20 8.64
N ASN A 776 -19.98 -37.16 9.81
CA ASN A 776 -19.96 -38.29 10.75
C ASN A 776 -21.08 -38.19 11.80
N ASN A 777 -21.70 -37.01 11.92
CA ASN A 777 -22.87 -36.79 12.76
C ASN A 777 -24.09 -37.59 12.28
N HIS A 778 -25.06 -37.80 13.18
CA HIS A 778 -26.29 -38.53 12.90
C HIS A 778 -27.49 -37.59 13.03
N TYR A 779 -28.25 -37.44 11.96
CA TYR A 779 -29.32 -36.46 11.81
C TYR A 779 -30.68 -37.14 11.64
N GLU A 780 -31.69 -36.66 12.36
CA GLU A 780 -33.07 -37.19 12.29
C GLU A 780 -34.09 -36.07 12.11
N LEU A 781 -34.91 -36.15 11.06
CA LEU A 781 -36.01 -35.22 10.78
C LEU A 781 -37.37 -35.90 10.97
N SER A 782 -38.16 -35.41 11.92
CA SER A 782 -39.55 -35.86 12.07
C SER A 782 -40.43 -35.32 10.94
N ILE A 783 -41.21 -36.21 10.31
CA ILE A 783 -42.12 -35.86 9.20
C ILE A 783 -43.18 -34.82 9.62
N ALA A 784 -43.66 -34.88 10.87
CA ALA A 784 -44.58 -33.91 11.45
C ALA A 784 -43.94 -32.51 11.61
N ASN A 785 -42.61 -32.44 11.72
CA ASN A 785 -41.86 -31.18 11.82
C ASN A 785 -41.48 -30.59 10.46
N LEU A 786 -41.63 -31.31 9.34
CA LEU A 786 -41.15 -30.90 8.01
C LEU A 786 -41.64 -29.50 7.61
N LEU A 787 -42.95 -29.26 7.63
CA LEU A 787 -43.53 -27.99 7.19
C LEU A 787 -43.13 -26.82 8.10
N ASN A 788 -42.96 -27.07 9.40
CA ASN A 788 -42.46 -26.08 10.35
C ASN A 788 -40.96 -25.79 10.12
N MET A 789 -40.15 -26.81 9.86
CA MET A 789 -38.74 -26.67 9.51
C MET A 789 -38.56 -25.85 8.23
N LEU A 790 -39.32 -26.16 7.17
CA LEU A 790 -39.28 -25.43 5.90
C LEU A 790 -39.76 -23.98 6.04
N LYS A 791 -40.69 -23.70 6.97
CA LYS A 791 -41.13 -22.34 7.30
C LYS A 791 -40.06 -21.57 8.06
N ASP A 792 -39.53 -22.12 9.16
CA ASP A 792 -38.46 -21.48 9.95
C ASP A 792 -37.19 -21.26 9.08
N LYS A 793 -36.92 -22.18 8.15
CA LYS A 793 -35.82 -22.10 7.18
C LYS A 793 -35.86 -20.85 6.29
N THR A 794 -37.03 -20.26 6.00
CA THR A 794 -37.08 -19.07 5.14
C THR A 794 -36.41 -17.84 5.76
N ASN A 795 -36.17 -17.84 7.08
CA ASN A 795 -35.41 -16.79 7.76
C ASN A 795 -33.98 -17.21 8.14
N TYR A 796 -33.57 -18.46 7.87
CA TYR A 796 -32.25 -19.00 8.27
C TYR A 796 -31.06 -18.20 7.70
N THR A 797 -31.26 -17.55 6.55
CA THR A 797 -30.29 -16.65 5.92
C THR A 797 -29.98 -15.40 6.74
N ASN A 798 -30.91 -14.99 7.59
CA ASN A 798 -30.86 -13.79 8.42
C ASN A 798 -30.59 -14.13 9.90
N MET A 799 -30.46 -15.42 10.23
CA MET A 799 -30.20 -15.90 11.58
C MET A 799 -28.73 -15.68 11.97
N ASN A 800 -28.52 -15.20 13.20
CA ASN A 800 -27.20 -15.21 13.82
C ASN A 800 -26.75 -16.66 14.16
N GLU A 801 -25.49 -16.83 14.58
CA GLU A 801 -24.91 -18.16 14.90
C GLU A 801 -25.76 -18.96 15.91
N GLU A 802 -26.25 -18.31 16.97
CA GLU A 802 -27.09 -18.91 18.01
C GLU A 802 -28.45 -19.36 17.45
N GLN A 803 -29.09 -18.54 16.62
CA GLN A 803 -30.35 -18.87 15.97
C GLN A 803 -30.21 -20.00 14.94
N LYS A 804 -29.12 -20.01 14.15
CA LYS A 804 -28.77 -21.14 13.25
C LYS A 804 -28.57 -22.42 14.07
N THR A 805 -27.83 -22.34 15.17
CA THR A 805 -27.54 -23.45 16.08
C THR A 805 -28.84 -24.02 16.65
N ASN A 806 -29.70 -23.17 17.19
CA ASN A 806 -31.00 -23.59 17.73
C ASN A 806 -31.91 -24.20 16.65
N PHE A 807 -31.87 -23.72 15.40
CA PHE A 807 -32.59 -24.34 14.28
C PHE A 807 -32.08 -25.74 13.96
N ILE A 808 -30.76 -25.94 13.85
CA ILE A 808 -30.16 -27.26 13.54
C ILE A 808 -30.39 -28.24 14.69
N ALA A 809 -30.22 -27.80 15.95
CA ALA A 809 -30.51 -28.59 17.15
C ALA A 809 -31.97 -29.07 17.17
N LYS A 810 -32.92 -28.14 17.00
CA LYS A 810 -34.38 -28.39 17.01
C LYS A 810 -34.84 -29.38 15.94
N TYR A 811 -34.28 -29.31 14.74
CA TYR A 811 -34.83 -30.02 13.57
C TYR A 811 -34.04 -31.23 13.08
N PHE A 812 -32.77 -31.38 13.47
CA PHE A 812 -31.91 -32.45 12.97
C PHE A 812 -31.10 -33.18 14.05
N LEU A 813 -30.77 -32.55 15.18
CA LEU A 813 -29.87 -33.11 16.21
C LEU A 813 -30.54 -33.33 17.60
N LYS A 814 -31.86 -33.55 17.64
CA LYS A 814 -32.63 -33.89 18.86
C LYS A 814 -32.48 -32.90 20.03
N GLY A 815 -32.11 -31.65 19.75
CA GLY A 815 -31.84 -30.62 20.76
C GLY A 815 -30.37 -30.48 21.18
N ASP A 816 -29.43 -31.26 20.63
CA ASP A 816 -27.99 -31.12 20.89
C ASP A 816 -27.44 -29.81 20.27
N THR A 817 -27.38 -28.76 21.08
CA THR A 817 -26.89 -27.44 20.68
C THR A 817 -25.37 -27.38 20.51
N THR A 818 -24.62 -28.28 21.16
CA THR A 818 -23.16 -28.35 21.02
C THR A 818 -22.78 -28.81 19.62
N LYS A 819 -23.31 -29.97 19.19
CA LYS A 819 -23.07 -30.50 17.84
C LYS A 819 -23.71 -29.62 16.76
N ALA A 820 -24.83 -28.97 17.06
CA ALA A 820 -25.42 -28.00 16.15
C ALA A 820 -24.50 -26.78 15.92
N LEU A 821 -23.81 -26.29 16.95
CA LEU A 821 -22.84 -25.19 16.82
C LEU A 821 -21.61 -25.63 16.01
N GLU A 822 -21.09 -26.82 16.27
CA GLU A 822 -19.99 -27.43 15.50
C GLU A 822 -20.36 -27.55 14.01
N VAL A 823 -21.56 -28.05 13.69
CA VAL A 823 -22.06 -28.16 12.32
C VAL A 823 -22.28 -26.79 11.68
N VAL A 824 -22.83 -25.81 12.40
CA VAL A 824 -23.04 -24.43 11.91
C VAL A 824 -21.71 -23.75 11.59
N GLN A 825 -20.75 -23.77 12.51
CA GLN A 825 -19.40 -23.21 12.29
C GLN A 825 -18.66 -23.95 11.17
N SER A 826 -18.85 -25.28 11.03
CA SER A 826 -18.22 -26.06 9.94
C SER A 826 -18.80 -25.70 8.57
N LEU A 827 -20.12 -25.53 8.48
CA LEU A 827 -20.78 -25.12 7.24
C LEU A 827 -20.42 -23.68 6.86
N ASP A 828 -20.44 -22.74 7.81
CA ASP A 828 -20.03 -21.35 7.58
C ASP A 828 -18.52 -21.26 7.23
N PHE A 829 -17.65 -22.09 7.85
CA PHE A 829 -16.24 -22.23 7.47
C PHE A 829 -16.09 -22.68 6.01
N LEU A 830 -16.69 -23.82 5.64
CA LEU A 830 -16.50 -24.40 4.30
C LEU A 830 -17.07 -23.48 3.21
N LEU A 831 -18.23 -22.87 3.45
CA LEU A 831 -18.84 -21.89 2.55
C LEU A 831 -17.90 -20.69 2.32
N ALA A 832 -17.25 -20.18 3.37
CA ALA A 832 -16.28 -19.10 3.21
C ALA A 832 -14.98 -19.57 2.55
N TYR A 833 -14.51 -20.79 2.86
CA TYR A 833 -13.28 -21.40 2.31
C TYR A 833 -13.37 -21.65 0.80
N GLU A 834 -14.54 -22.06 0.28
CA GLU A 834 -14.76 -22.14 -1.18
C GLU A 834 -14.72 -20.76 -1.86
N ASN A 835 -15.35 -19.75 -1.23
CA ASN A 835 -15.54 -18.43 -1.82
C ASN A 835 -14.32 -17.48 -1.66
N ASN A 836 -13.42 -17.74 -0.71
CA ASN A 836 -12.19 -16.96 -0.46
C ASN A 836 -11.08 -17.22 -1.49
N GLY A 837 -11.42 -17.10 -2.77
CA GLY A 837 -10.52 -17.22 -3.90
C GLY A 837 -9.92 -18.60 -4.14
N LEU A 838 -9.85 -19.51 -3.16
CA LEU A 838 -9.13 -20.79 -3.30
C LEU A 838 -9.64 -21.62 -4.50
N SER A 839 -10.96 -21.62 -4.72
CA SER A 839 -11.62 -22.32 -5.82
C SER A 839 -11.39 -21.69 -7.21
N THR A 840 -11.01 -20.42 -7.28
CA THR A 840 -10.73 -19.64 -8.49
C THR A 840 -9.26 -19.26 -8.65
N ALA A 841 -8.43 -19.51 -7.64
CA ALA A 841 -7.04 -19.11 -7.58
C ALA A 841 -6.23 -19.84 -8.66
N SER A 842 -5.47 -19.07 -9.43
CA SER A 842 -4.57 -19.61 -10.45
C SER A 842 -3.50 -20.54 -9.84
N ASN A 843 -3.02 -21.48 -10.65
CA ASN A 843 -2.17 -22.58 -10.18
C ASN A 843 -0.74 -22.12 -9.82
N ASP A 844 -0.31 -20.96 -10.28
CA ASP A 844 0.98 -20.33 -9.92
C ASP A 844 1.07 -19.94 -8.43
N LYS A 845 -0.07 -19.76 -7.74
CA LYS A 845 -0.13 -19.51 -6.29
C LYS A 845 0.13 -20.74 -5.42
N PHE A 846 0.47 -21.89 -6.00
CA PHE A 846 0.70 -23.14 -5.27
C PHE A 846 2.02 -23.79 -5.70
N GLU A 847 2.69 -24.44 -4.76
CA GLU A 847 3.74 -25.42 -5.10
C GLU A 847 3.13 -26.75 -5.54
N ALA A 848 3.91 -27.61 -6.20
CA ALA A 848 3.41 -28.82 -6.87
C ALA A 848 2.56 -29.73 -5.95
N ASN A 849 3.04 -30.03 -4.74
CA ASN A 849 2.25 -30.78 -3.74
C ASN A 849 1.03 -29.98 -3.26
N GLY A 850 1.22 -28.69 -2.99
CA GLY A 850 0.17 -27.77 -2.56
C GLY A 850 -1.00 -27.71 -3.56
N LEU A 851 -0.73 -27.78 -4.86
CA LEU A 851 -1.77 -27.85 -5.89
C LEU A 851 -2.57 -29.15 -5.84
N SER A 852 -1.92 -30.29 -5.55
CA SER A 852 -2.60 -31.58 -5.36
C SER A 852 -3.51 -31.57 -4.12
N VAL A 853 -3.00 -31.04 -3.00
CA VAL A 853 -3.74 -30.85 -1.76
C VAL A 853 -4.92 -29.88 -1.97
N LYS A 854 -4.69 -28.72 -2.60
CA LYS A 854 -5.72 -27.74 -2.98
C LYS A 854 -6.82 -28.38 -3.82
N ASN A 855 -6.49 -29.17 -4.84
CA ASN A 855 -7.47 -29.84 -5.68
C ASN A 855 -8.28 -30.89 -4.90
N THR A 856 -7.63 -31.63 -3.99
CA THR A 856 -8.29 -32.61 -3.11
C THR A 856 -9.24 -31.92 -2.12
N LEU A 857 -8.80 -30.83 -1.49
CA LEU A 857 -9.58 -30.04 -0.56
C LEU A 857 -10.74 -29.32 -1.25
N ILE A 858 -10.55 -28.78 -2.46
CA ILE A 858 -11.63 -28.24 -3.28
C ILE A 858 -12.61 -29.35 -3.68
N ALA A 859 -12.14 -30.54 -4.07
CA ALA A 859 -13.02 -31.65 -4.41
C ALA A 859 -13.85 -32.13 -3.21
N ASN A 860 -13.24 -32.26 -2.03
CA ASN A 860 -13.94 -32.63 -0.79
C ASN A 860 -14.86 -31.51 -0.29
N THR A 861 -14.43 -30.24 -0.37
CA THR A 861 -15.25 -29.07 0.00
C THR A 861 -16.42 -28.90 -0.96
N LYS A 862 -16.21 -28.99 -2.28
CA LYS A 862 -17.29 -28.98 -3.28
C LYS A 862 -18.17 -30.21 -3.18
N LYS A 863 -17.64 -31.38 -2.81
CA LYS A 863 -18.48 -32.53 -2.46
C LYS A 863 -19.30 -32.23 -1.20
N THR A 864 -18.74 -31.55 -0.20
CA THR A 864 -19.44 -31.22 1.06
C THR A 864 -20.46 -30.08 0.88
N ILE A 865 -20.20 -29.12 0.00
CA ILE A 865 -21.09 -27.99 -0.30
C ILE A 865 -22.13 -28.41 -1.32
N LYS A 866 -21.75 -29.14 -2.38
CA LYS A 866 -22.64 -30.07 -3.11
C LYS A 866 -22.93 -31.34 -2.29
N ASN A 867 -22.90 -31.25 -0.95
CA ASN A 867 -23.61 -32.04 0.06
C ASN A 867 -24.41 -31.10 1.06
N LYS A 868 -25.33 -30.23 0.54
CA LYS A 868 -26.38 -29.35 1.18
C LYS A 868 -27.79 -29.01 0.46
N ASN A 869 -28.20 -29.47 -0.77
CA ASN A 869 -29.42 -29.21 -1.64
C ASN A 869 -30.10 -30.54 -2.03
N ASP A 870 -29.50 -31.54 -2.72
CA ASP A 870 -30.29 -32.72 -3.17
C ASP A 870 -31.13 -33.36 -2.03
N LEU A 871 -30.75 -33.17 -0.76
CA LEU A 871 -31.64 -33.31 0.41
C LEU A 871 -32.52 -32.07 0.69
N PHE A 872 -32.02 -30.84 0.86
CA PHE A 872 -32.91 -29.68 1.12
C PHE A 872 -33.98 -29.43 0.03
N ASP A 873 -33.69 -29.75 -1.23
CA ASP A 873 -34.56 -29.77 -2.41
C ASP A 873 -35.50 -30.96 -2.32
N PHE A 874 -35.01 -32.18 -2.10
CA PHE A 874 -35.88 -33.33 -1.81
C PHE A 874 -36.84 -33.06 -0.63
N LEU A 875 -36.38 -32.35 0.42
CA LEU A 875 -37.20 -31.92 1.56
C LEU A 875 -38.17 -30.79 1.19
N SER A 876 -37.82 -29.90 0.26
CA SER A 876 -38.61 -28.72 -0.15
C SER A 876 -39.54 -28.98 -1.34
N ASP A 877 -39.30 -30.05 -2.10
CA ASP A 877 -40.03 -30.48 -3.28
C ASP A 877 -40.70 -31.83 -2.99
N ASP A 878 -39.99 -32.96 -3.18
CA ASP A 878 -40.56 -34.31 -3.16
C ASP A 878 -41.27 -34.65 -1.84
N LEU A 879 -40.58 -34.53 -0.70
CA LEU A 879 -41.13 -34.86 0.62
C LEU A 879 -42.17 -33.82 1.08
N LYS A 880 -41.97 -32.53 0.74
CA LYS A 880 -42.97 -31.48 1.03
C LYS A 880 -44.27 -31.75 0.28
N ASN A 881 -44.20 -32.06 -1.01
CA ASN A 881 -45.36 -32.34 -1.84
C ASN A 881 -46.09 -33.60 -1.33
N LEU A 882 -45.36 -34.62 -0.89
CA LEU A 882 -45.93 -35.81 -0.24
C LEU A 882 -46.71 -35.45 1.04
N VAL A 883 -46.10 -34.66 1.94
CA VAL A 883 -46.76 -34.24 3.20
C VAL A 883 -47.94 -33.30 2.94
N VAL A 884 -47.86 -32.41 1.96
CA VAL A 884 -48.98 -31.53 1.56
C VAL A 884 -50.13 -32.34 0.96
N ASN A 885 -49.84 -33.30 0.08
CA ASN A 885 -50.87 -34.18 -0.49
C ASN A 885 -51.53 -35.05 0.58
N TYR A 886 -50.77 -35.64 1.50
CA TYR A 886 -51.31 -36.33 2.67
C TYR A 886 -52.21 -35.42 3.51
N ASN A 887 -51.75 -34.22 3.88
CA ASN A 887 -52.51 -33.28 4.71
C ASN A 887 -53.83 -32.83 4.06
N GLN A 888 -53.85 -32.74 2.73
CA GLN A 888 -55.09 -32.50 1.98
C GLN A 888 -56.00 -33.74 2.05
N ASN A 889 -55.51 -34.91 1.64
CA ASN A 889 -56.29 -36.15 1.58
C ASN A 889 -56.89 -36.56 2.93
N ILE A 890 -56.14 -36.41 4.04
CA ILE A 890 -56.63 -36.75 5.39
C ILE A 890 -57.67 -35.74 5.91
N THR A 891 -57.65 -34.50 5.41
CA THR A 891 -58.67 -33.48 5.69
C THR A 891 -59.93 -33.77 4.89
N ASP A 892 -59.78 -33.99 3.59
CA ASP A 892 -60.89 -34.34 2.69
C ASP A 892 -61.55 -35.66 3.10
N LEU A 893 -60.79 -36.65 3.58
CA LEU A 893 -61.33 -37.90 4.10
C LEU A 893 -62.19 -37.66 5.35
N LYS A 894 -61.72 -36.85 6.31
CA LYS A 894 -62.50 -36.49 7.51
C LYS A 894 -63.79 -35.74 7.13
N THR A 895 -63.72 -34.84 6.15
CA THR A 895 -64.89 -34.13 5.61
C THR A 895 -65.85 -35.08 4.89
N ALA A 896 -65.36 -35.97 4.03
CA ALA A 896 -66.16 -36.96 3.31
C ALA A 896 -66.83 -37.95 4.26
N GLN A 897 -66.16 -38.37 5.34
CA GLN A 897 -66.72 -39.25 6.36
C GLN A 897 -67.85 -38.60 7.17
N GLU A 898 -67.71 -37.33 7.60
CA GLU A 898 -68.80 -36.62 8.27
C GLU A 898 -69.96 -36.30 7.31
N GLN A 899 -69.67 -35.98 6.04
CA GLN A 899 -70.70 -35.87 5.00
C GLN A 899 -71.42 -37.21 4.74
N LEU A 900 -70.70 -38.33 4.69
CA LEU A 900 -71.24 -39.68 4.50
C LEU A 900 -72.18 -40.06 5.65
N LYS A 901 -71.77 -39.80 6.89
CA LYS A 901 -72.58 -39.95 8.11
C LYS A 901 -73.89 -39.14 8.03
N ILE A 902 -73.83 -37.90 7.56
CA ILE A 902 -75.01 -37.05 7.32
C ILE A 902 -75.87 -37.58 6.16
N ALA A 903 -75.28 -38.11 5.09
CA ALA A 903 -76.00 -38.67 3.95
C ALA A 903 -76.73 -39.97 4.32
N ILE A 904 -76.08 -40.87 5.06
CA ILE A 904 -76.68 -42.09 5.65
C ILE A 904 -77.87 -41.70 6.53
N ALA A 905 -77.69 -40.72 7.43
CA ALA A 905 -78.77 -40.26 8.32
C ALA A 905 -79.97 -39.69 7.53
N LYS A 906 -79.73 -38.91 6.46
CA LYS A 906 -80.79 -38.37 5.59
C LYS A 906 -81.51 -39.47 4.79
N TYR A 907 -80.77 -40.45 4.27
CA TYR A 907 -81.35 -41.59 3.56
C TYR A 907 -82.24 -42.41 4.50
N ASN A 908 -81.74 -42.75 5.70
CA ASN A 908 -82.50 -43.53 6.69
C ASN A 908 -83.72 -42.78 7.22
N ASP A 909 -83.61 -41.47 7.50
CA ASP A 909 -84.76 -40.62 7.88
C ASP A 909 -85.82 -40.53 6.77
N TYR A 910 -85.40 -40.46 5.50
CA TYR A 910 -86.32 -40.49 4.36
C TYR A 910 -87.00 -41.86 4.20
N VAL A 911 -86.24 -42.96 4.26
CA VAL A 911 -86.80 -44.33 4.22
C VAL A 911 -87.77 -44.56 5.38
N LYS A 912 -87.42 -44.12 6.59
CA LYS A 912 -88.30 -44.19 7.77
C LYS A 912 -89.62 -43.45 7.53
N LYS A 913 -89.59 -42.23 6.99
CA LYS A 913 -90.79 -41.45 6.65
C LYS A 913 -91.62 -42.10 5.52
N VAL A 914 -90.98 -42.72 4.54
CA VAL A 914 -91.66 -43.50 3.49
C VAL A 914 -92.33 -44.75 4.06
N ASN A 915 -91.70 -45.44 5.02
CA ASN A 915 -92.31 -46.57 5.73
C ASN A 915 -93.45 -46.13 6.67
N GLU A 916 -93.38 -44.93 7.25
CA GLU A 916 -94.45 -44.33 8.06
C GLU A 916 -95.63 -43.81 7.22
N ASN A 917 -95.40 -43.40 5.97
CA ASN A 917 -96.44 -43.01 5.02
C ASN A 917 -96.00 -43.28 3.55
N PRO A 918 -96.36 -44.43 2.97
CA PRO A 918 -95.96 -44.80 1.61
C PRO A 918 -96.34 -43.80 0.50
N SER A 919 -97.36 -42.95 0.73
CA SER A 919 -97.81 -41.97 -0.27
C SER A 919 -96.80 -40.85 -0.57
N ILE A 920 -95.76 -40.69 0.26
CA ILE A 920 -94.70 -39.68 0.02
C ILE A 920 -93.53 -40.21 -0.84
N LYS A 921 -93.56 -41.49 -1.24
CA LYS A 921 -92.46 -42.16 -1.94
C LYS A 921 -92.17 -41.51 -3.30
N ASN A 922 -91.06 -40.78 -3.37
CA ASN A 922 -90.46 -40.31 -4.60
C ASN A 922 -89.16 -41.10 -4.88
N ASP A 923 -89.14 -41.88 -5.96
CA ASP A 923 -87.99 -42.72 -6.34
C ASP A 923 -86.81 -41.90 -6.87
N ALA A 924 -87.03 -40.72 -7.47
CA ALA A 924 -85.94 -39.83 -7.85
C ALA A 924 -85.22 -39.26 -6.61
N THR A 925 -85.98 -38.92 -5.55
CA THR A 925 -85.40 -38.51 -4.26
C THR A 925 -84.66 -39.64 -3.57
N LEU A 926 -85.22 -40.86 -3.57
CA LEU A 926 -84.57 -42.04 -2.99
C LEU A 926 -83.23 -42.34 -3.68
N ASN A 927 -83.25 -42.39 -5.02
CA ASN A 927 -82.06 -42.69 -5.82
C ASN A 927 -81.01 -41.59 -5.70
N ALA A 928 -81.41 -40.31 -5.60
CA ALA A 928 -80.47 -39.21 -5.37
C ALA A 928 -79.79 -39.30 -3.98
N LEU A 929 -80.54 -39.64 -2.92
CA LEU A 929 -79.98 -39.84 -1.59
C LEU A 929 -79.04 -41.07 -1.55
N LYS A 930 -79.40 -42.16 -2.22
CA LYS A 930 -78.54 -43.35 -2.33
C LYS A 930 -77.26 -43.06 -3.12
N ALA A 931 -77.37 -42.38 -4.25
CA ALA A 931 -76.23 -42.00 -5.08
C ALA A 931 -75.24 -41.08 -4.36
N GLU A 932 -75.73 -40.17 -3.51
CA GLU A 932 -74.86 -39.31 -2.69
C GLU A 932 -74.13 -40.08 -1.59
N VAL A 933 -74.79 -41.07 -0.95
CA VAL A 933 -74.11 -42.01 -0.03
C VAL A 933 -73.01 -42.78 -0.77
N ASP A 934 -73.34 -43.37 -1.93
CA ASP A 934 -72.39 -44.18 -2.71
C ASP A 934 -71.21 -43.34 -3.25
N ARG A 935 -71.46 -42.09 -3.64
CA ARG A 935 -70.43 -41.14 -4.06
C ARG A 935 -69.47 -40.81 -2.92
N LEU A 936 -69.99 -40.59 -1.71
CA LEU A 936 -69.19 -40.24 -0.53
C LEU A 936 -68.43 -41.43 0.05
N ASP A 937 -69.00 -42.64 -0.01
CA ASP A 937 -68.35 -43.90 0.35
C ASP A 937 -67.19 -44.23 -0.61
N ASN A 938 -67.42 -44.14 -1.93
CA ASN A 938 -66.36 -44.32 -2.93
C ASN A 938 -65.24 -43.27 -2.80
N LEU A 939 -65.59 -41.98 -2.67
CA LEU A 939 -64.61 -40.91 -2.43
C LEU A 939 -63.78 -41.17 -1.15
N SER A 940 -64.43 -41.67 -0.08
CA SER A 940 -63.72 -42.01 1.15
C SER A 940 -62.74 -43.17 0.96
N LYS A 941 -63.11 -44.19 0.16
CA LYS A 941 -62.23 -45.32 -0.19
C LYS A 941 -61.05 -44.89 -1.06
N GLU A 942 -61.28 -44.03 -2.04
CA GLU A 942 -60.24 -43.45 -2.91
C GLU A 942 -59.23 -42.63 -2.11
N LEU A 943 -59.70 -41.74 -1.22
CA LEU A 943 -58.85 -40.94 -0.34
C LEU A 943 -58.07 -41.82 0.66
N PHE A 944 -58.71 -42.82 1.26
CA PHE A 944 -58.07 -43.78 2.16
C PHE A 944 -56.96 -44.57 1.44
N ALA A 945 -57.20 -45.02 0.21
CA ALA A 945 -56.18 -45.67 -0.62
C ALA A 945 -55.03 -44.73 -0.97
N SER A 946 -55.31 -43.46 -1.33
CA SER A 946 -54.26 -42.48 -1.60
C SER A 946 -53.42 -42.13 -0.37
N ILE A 947 -53.98 -42.17 0.84
CA ILE A 947 -53.23 -41.99 2.10
C ILE A 947 -52.28 -43.18 2.32
N ASN A 948 -52.71 -44.41 2.07
CA ASN A 948 -51.86 -45.59 2.18
C ASN A 948 -50.73 -45.58 1.14
N ASN A 949 -51.03 -45.23 -0.12
CA ASN A 949 -50.02 -45.06 -1.17
C ASN A 949 -48.96 -44.00 -0.77
N ASN A 950 -49.39 -42.90 -0.12
CA ASN A 950 -48.47 -41.89 0.40
C ASN A 950 -47.59 -42.42 1.54
N GLN A 951 -48.08 -43.34 2.37
CA GLN A 951 -47.30 -44.00 3.42
C GLN A 951 -46.28 -45.00 2.84
N GLU A 952 -46.60 -45.73 1.78
CA GLU A 952 -45.64 -46.59 1.07
C GLU A 952 -44.53 -45.77 0.40
N LEU A 953 -44.88 -44.63 -0.20
CA LEU A 953 -43.90 -43.71 -0.77
C LEU A 953 -43.03 -43.04 0.31
N LEU A 954 -43.61 -42.72 1.48
CA LEU A 954 -42.86 -42.22 2.63
C LEU A 954 -41.84 -43.28 3.11
N GLN A 955 -42.25 -44.55 3.26
CA GLN A 955 -41.34 -45.63 3.63
C GLN A 955 -40.20 -45.78 2.61
N THR A 956 -40.53 -45.76 1.31
CA THR A 956 -39.54 -45.81 0.22
C THR A 956 -38.50 -44.69 0.33
N TYR A 957 -38.93 -43.48 0.73
CA TYR A 957 -38.03 -42.35 0.99
C TYR A 957 -37.23 -42.49 2.30
N GLN A 958 -37.82 -43.06 3.37
CA GLN A 958 -37.14 -43.33 4.64
C GLN A 958 -36.00 -44.34 4.45
N ASP A 959 -36.28 -45.47 3.81
CA ASP A 959 -35.30 -46.54 3.53
C ASP A 959 -34.18 -46.03 2.62
N LYS A 960 -34.53 -45.27 1.58
CA LYS A 960 -33.57 -44.74 0.61
C LYS A 960 -32.66 -43.67 1.22
N THR A 961 -33.21 -42.73 2.00
CA THR A 961 -32.41 -41.70 2.66
C THR A 961 -31.50 -42.28 3.75
N SER A 962 -31.94 -43.30 4.50
CA SER A 962 -31.08 -44.03 5.42
C SER A 962 -29.99 -44.83 4.69
N THR A 963 -30.30 -45.45 3.55
CA THR A 963 -29.32 -46.24 2.76
C THR A 963 -28.27 -45.37 2.09
N ASP A 964 -28.67 -44.35 1.33
CA ASP A 964 -27.74 -43.50 0.56
C ASP A 964 -26.89 -42.57 1.46
N SER A 965 -27.25 -42.42 2.74
CA SER A 965 -26.48 -41.70 3.77
C SER A 965 -25.67 -42.62 4.71
N ASN A 966 -25.69 -43.95 4.51
CA ASN A 966 -25.09 -44.92 5.43
C ASN A 966 -25.59 -44.75 6.90
N ASN A 967 -26.90 -44.54 7.06
CA ASN A 967 -27.63 -44.30 8.32
C ASN A 967 -27.34 -42.95 9.02
N HIS A 968 -26.53 -42.06 8.45
CA HIS A 968 -26.23 -40.75 9.02
C HIS A 968 -27.37 -39.73 8.88
N PHE A 969 -28.34 -39.94 7.98
CA PHE A 969 -29.57 -39.14 7.93
C PHE A 969 -30.81 -40.02 7.81
N LYS A 970 -31.83 -39.75 8.63
CA LYS A 970 -33.11 -40.49 8.65
C LYS A 970 -34.32 -39.56 8.74
N ILE A 971 -35.42 -39.99 8.13
CA ILE A 971 -36.75 -39.38 8.27
C ILE A 971 -37.57 -40.27 9.21
N ILE A 972 -38.19 -39.70 10.24
CA ILE A 972 -38.89 -40.46 11.29
C ILE A 972 -40.36 -40.06 11.41
N GLY A 973 -41.18 -41.01 11.89
CA GLY A 973 -42.63 -40.88 11.96
C GLY A 973 -43.35 -41.58 10.79
N LYS A 974 -44.68 -41.43 10.77
CA LYS A 974 -45.61 -42.03 9.81
C LYS A 974 -46.79 -41.09 9.56
N PHE A 975 -47.61 -41.40 8.57
CA PHE A 975 -48.93 -40.81 8.38
C PHE A 975 -49.99 -41.56 9.19
N ASP A 976 -51.02 -40.83 9.66
CA ASP A 976 -52.19 -41.41 10.33
C ASP A 976 -53.33 -41.60 9.32
N ASN A 977 -54.24 -42.53 9.60
CA ASN A 977 -55.42 -42.76 8.75
C ASN A 977 -56.68 -42.95 9.61
N VAL A 978 -57.86 -42.76 9.02
CA VAL A 978 -59.16 -42.80 9.71
C VAL A 978 -59.89 -44.10 9.37
N ALA A 979 -60.52 -44.72 10.36
CA ALA A 979 -61.38 -45.89 10.13
C ALA A 979 -62.63 -45.49 9.31
N LEU A 980 -62.88 -46.22 8.22
CA LEU A 980 -64.02 -45.94 7.33
C LEU A 980 -65.36 -46.37 7.94
N LEU A 981 -66.35 -45.49 7.86
CA LEU A 981 -67.76 -45.76 8.14
C LEU A 981 -68.34 -46.66 7.05
N THR A 982 -68.76 -47.87 7.43
CA THR A 982 -69.58 -48.73 6.57
C THR A 982 -71.01 -48.19 6.48
N PRO A 983 -71.57 -47.89 5.29
CA PRO A 983 -72.95 -47.40 5.17
C PRO A 983 -73.98 -48.45 5.62
N ASN A 984 -74.64 -48.20 6.76
CA ASN A 984 -75.76 -48.99 7.24
C ASN A 984 -77.08 -48.30 6.86
N LEU A 985 -77.73 -48.81 5.81
CA LEU A 985 -78.88 -48.19 5.18
C LEU A 985 -80.18 -48.95 5.52
N ASP A 986 -81.26 -48.21 5.75
CA ASP A 986 -82.58 -48.77 5.99
C ASP A 986 -83.27 -49.21 4.68
N GLU A 987 -84.12 -50.24 4.79
CA GLU A 987 -84.89 -50.79 3.68
C GLU A 987 -86.33 -50.25 3.69
N ILE A 988 -86.91 -50.07 2.50
CA ILE A 988 -88.34 -49.73 2.37
C ILE A 988 -89.17 -51.00 2.55
N VAL A 989 -90.15 -50.96 3.45
CA VAL A 989 -91.11 -52.04 3.66
C VAL A 989 -92.27 -51.85 2.66
N VAL A 990 -92.24 -52.63 1.58
CA VAL A 990 -93.28 -52.59 0.53
C VAL A 990 -94.28 -53.72 0.75
N ASP A 991 -95.52 -53.33 1.10
CA ASP A 991 -96.67 -54.17 1.44
C ASP A 991 -96.50 -55.13 2.63
N GLY A 992 -97.55 -55.24 3.43
CA GLY A 992 -97.50 -55.88 4.73
C GLY A 992 -97.54 -57.41 4.68
N ASN A 993 -96.40 -58.07 4.54
CA ASN A 993 -96.23 -59.44 5.02
C ASN A 993 -94.78 -59.80 5.45
N GLU A 994 -94.69 -60.80 6.32
CA GLU A 994 -93.47 -61.51 6.77
C GLU A 994 -92.44 -60.78 7.67
N ASN A 995 -92.60 -61.01 8.99
CA ASN A 995 -91.55 -61.13 10.02
C ASN A 995 -90.65 -59.92 10.36
N GLU A 996 -91.15 -59.01 11.21
CA GLU A 996 -90.31 -58.01 11.90
C GLU A 996 -89.19 -58.62 12.79
N ASP A 997 -89.44 -59.76 13.43
CA ASP A 997 -88.56 -60.28 14.49
C ASP A 997 -87.21 -60.77 13.97
N TYR A 998 -87.15 -61.33 12.75
CA TYR A 998 -85.90 -61.87 12.21
C TYR A 998 -84.87 -60.77 11.91
N LYS A 999 -85.31 -59.61 11.39
CA LYS A 999 -84.43 -58.46 11.10
C LYS A 999 -83.99 -57.70 12.35
N LYS A 1000 -84.79 -57.69 13.42
CA LYS A 1000 -84.37 -57.17 14.74
C LYS A 1000 -83.19 -57.97 15.31
N VAL A 1001 -83.23 -59.30 15.22
CA VAL A 1001 -82.15 -60.17 15.71
C VAL A 1001 -80.86 -59.96 14.90
N SER A 1002 -80.91 -59.95 13.56
CA SER A 1002 -79.70 -59.74 12.74
C SER A 1002 -78.99 -58.41 13.03
N ARG A 1003 -79.75 -57.33 13.29
CA ARG A 1003 -79.17 -56.02 13.65
C ARG A 1003 -78.60 -55.97 15.07
N GLN A 1004 -79.10 -56.78 16.00
CA GLN A 1004 -78.51 -56.90 17.35
C GLN A 1004 -77.29 -57.80 17.40
N VAL A 1005 -77.26 -58.92 16.66
CA VAL A 1005 -76.12 -59.85 16.62
C VAL A 1005 -74.87 -59.18 16.04
N ALA A 1006 -75.01 -58.31 15.04
CA ALA A 1006 -73.89 -57.54 14.48
C ALA A 1006 -73.23 -56.59 15.51
N ASN A 1007 -73.99 -56.04 16.45
CA ASN A 1007 -73.48 -55.17 17.53
C ASN A 1007 -72.94 -55.95 18.74
N ALA A 1008 -73.15 -57.26 18.82
CA ALA A 1008 -72.76 -58.09 19.97
C ALA A 1008 -71.29 -58.56 19.93
N GLN A 1009 -70.58 -58.42 18.81
CA GLN A 1009 -69.17 -58.82 18.66
C GLN A 1009 -68.20 -57.63 18.63
N LYS A 1010 -68.04 -56.91 19.77
CA LYS A 1010 -66.77 -56.28 20.24
C LYS A 1010 -66.91 -55.45 21.54
N GLN A 1011 -67.20 -56.15 22.63
CA GLN A 1011 -66.61 -55.88 23.95
C GLN A 1011 -66.16 -57.27 24.47
N THR A 1012 -65.04 -57.48 25.13
CA THR A 1012 -64.15 -56.63 25.95
C THR A 1012 -62.66 -56.97 25.67
N PRO A 1013 -61.67 -56.60 26.50
CA PRO A 1013 -61.43 -55.33 27.19
C PRO A 1013 -60.06 -54.71 26.78
N THR A 1014 -59.74 -53.52 27.29
CA THR A 1014 -58.34 -53.07 27.40
C THR A 1014 -57.65 -53.86 28.52
N PHE A 1015 -56.45 -54.38 28.28
CA PHE A 1015 -55.52 -54.81 29.33
C PHE A 1015 -54.15 -54.17 29.07
N GLU A 1016 -53.52 -53.73 30.14
CA GLU A 1016 -52.13 -53.28 30.16
C GLU A 1016 -51.19 -54.49 30.26
N TYR A 1017 -49.96 -54.31 29.80
CA TYR A 1017 -48.82 -55.18 30.15
C TYR A 1017 -47.63 -54.28 30.51
N GLU A 1018 -47.31 -54.22 31.80
CA GLU A 1018 -45.98 -53.86 32.29
C GLU A 1018 -45.11 -55.13 32.40
N GLU A 1019 -43.90 -54.98 32.95
CA GLU A 1019 -42.93 -56.02 33.33
C GLU A 1019 -42.23 -56.81 32.18
N ASP A 1020 -41.13 -56.21 31.73
CA ASP A 1020 -39.75 -56.61 32.09
C ASP A 1020 -39.11 -57.97 31.70
N GLU A 1021 -37.77 -57.86 31.60
CA GLU A 1021 -36.71 -58.87 31.72
C GLU A 1021 -36.89 -60.28 31.12
N LYS A 1022 -36.00 -60.61 30.17
CA LYS A 1022 -34.88 -61.50 30.53
C LYS A 1022 -33.65 -61.53 29.62
N GLU A 1023 -32.51 -61.37 30.31
CA GLU A 1023 -31.22 -62.09 30.26
C GLU A 1023 -30.62 -62.61 28.93
N GLU A 1024 -29.31 -62.39 28.84
CA GLU A 1024 -28.36 -62.95 27.87
C GLU A 1024 -28.23 -64.48 27.94
N VAL A 1025 -27.85 -65.11 26.82
CA VAL A 1025 -26.83 -66.18 26.81
C VAL A 1025 -25.97 -66.02 25.54
N GLU A 1026 -24.66 -66.22 25.67
CA GLU A 1026 -23.69 -66.21 24.56
C GLU A 1026 -23.71 -67.51 23.74
N GLU A 1027 -23.24 -67.51 22.48
CA GLU A 1027 -21.89 -68.04 22.18
C GLU A 1027 -21.44 -68.03 20.70
N ALA A 1028 -20.14 -67.81 20.57
CA ALA A 1028 -19.19 -68.20 19.55
C ALA A 1028 -19.60 -69.01 18.28
N SER A 1029 -19.58 -68.31 17.15
CA SER A 1029 -18.84 -68.67 15.92
C SER A 1029 -19.30 -69.84 15.01
N MET A 1030 -19.11 -69.65 13.70
CA MET A 1030 -18.35 -70.61 12.88
C MET A 1030 -17.85 -69.98 11.56
N LYS A 1031 -16.65 -70.38 11.12
CA LYS A 1031 -16.12 -70.09 9.77
C LYS A 1031 -16.33 -71.30 8.86
N GLN A 1032 -16.88 -71.13 7.65
CA GLN A 1032 -16.47 -71.89 6.45
C GLN A 1032 -16.85 -71.05 5.20
N ARG A 1033 -15.90 -70.71 4.32
CA ARG A 1033 -15.38 -71.50 3.18
C ARG A 1033 -16.42 -71.77 2.08
N SER A 1034 -16.18 -71.19 0.92
CA SER A 1034 -16.60 -71.74 -0.38
C SER A 1034 -15.41 -71.63 -1.35
N ARG A 1035 -15.15 -72.69 -2.13
CA ARG A 1035 -14.04 -72.80 -3.09
C ARG A 1035 -14.42 -73.83 -4.16
N THR A 1036 -13.77 -73.78 -5.33
CA THR A 1036 -14.00 -74.68 -6.49
C THR A 1036 -15.30 -74.34 -7.23
N CYS A 1037 -15.34 -73.75 -8.43
CA CYS A 1037 -14.54 -73.80 -9.68
C CYS A 1037 -14.90 -74.95 -10.63
N ILE A 1038 -15.14 -74.62 -11.91
CA ILE A 1038 -14.76 -75.33 -13.16
C ILE A 1038 -15.11 -74.37 -14.32
N VAL A 1039 -14.18 -73.77 -15.10
CA VAL A 1039 -13.43 -74.22 -16.31
C VAL A 1039 -14.25 -74.95 -17.40
N SER A 1040 -13.96 -74.86 -18.70
CA SER A 1040 -12.96 -74.08 -19.47
C SER A 1040 -13.47 -73.78 -20.90
N ASP A 1041 -12.77 -72.92 -21.64
CA ASP A 1041 -12.22 -73.15 -23.00
C ASP A 1041 -11.95 -71.80 -23.72
N ASN A 1042 -10.88 -71.57 -24.50
CA ASN A 1042 -9.56 -72.23 -24.65
C ASN A 1042 -8.64 -71.27 -25.48
N TYR A 1043 -7.30 -71.26 -25.48
CA TYR A 1043 -6.25 -72.01 -24.76
C TYR A 1043 -4.88 -71.28 -24.89
N LYS A 1044 -3.99 -71.33 -23.87
CA LYS A 1044 -2.51 -71.04 -23.92
C LYS A 1044 -2.05 -69.57 -24.17
N THR A 1045 -0.93 -69.05 -23.63
CA THR A 1045 0.12 -69.64 -22.73
C THR A 1045 0.89 -68.59 -21.89
N MET A 1046 1.58 -69.09 -20.86
CA MET A 1046 2.72 -68.52 -20.09
C MET A 1046 2.40 -67.64 -18.87
N ASN A 1047 3.08 -67.99 -17.78
CA ASN A 1047 3.04 -67.43 -16.42
C ASN A 1047 4.50 -67.09 -16.02
N PRO A 1048 4.78 -66.37 -14.91
CA PRO A 1048 5.05 -67.13 -13.69
C PRO A 1048 4.60 -66.47 -12.38
N CYS A 1049 4.33 -67.31 -11.36
CA CYS A 1049 4.20 -66.88 -9.98
C CYS A 1049 5.57 -66.89 -9.27
N VAL A 1050 5.79 -65.96 -8.32
CA VAL A 1050 6.74 -66.13 -7.20
C VAL A 1050 6.04 -65.64 -5.93
N VAL A 1051 6.40 -66.24 -4.77
CA VAL A 1051 5.79 -65.97 -3.46
C VAL A 1051 6.87 -65.51 -2.47
N GLY A 1052 6.54 -64.52 -1.63
CA GLY A 1052 7.33 -64.10 -0.47
C GLY A 1052 6.64 -62.94 0.27
N GLY A 1053 6.72 -62.83 1.59
CA GLY A 1053 7.45 -63.76 2.47
C GLY A 1053 7.62 -63.36 3.94
N MET A 1054 6.70 -62.59 4.53
CA MET A 1054 6.52 -62.39 5.99
C MET A 1054 5.12 -61.84 6.26
#